data_AF-A0A7C1J2A4-F1
#
_entry.id   AF-A0A7C1J2A4-F1
#
_cell.length_a   1.000
_cell.length_b   1.000
_cell.length_c   1.000
_cell.angle_alpha   90.00
_cell.angle_beta   90.00
_cell.angle_gamma   90.00
#
_symmetry.space_group_name_H-M   'P 1'
#
loop_
_entity.id
_entity.type
_entity.pdbx_description
1 polymer ?
#
loop_
_entity_poly.entity_id
_entity_poly.type
_entity_poly.pdbx_seq_one_letter_code
_entity_poly.pdbx_strand_id
1 'polypeptide(L)'
;MLKTISLPRKLLLTFVVLAISLMLASTALAGALPPANWYVVAWVPETDRLHWINANGEQANIARPKLANEVDDLAQVQLYISPNGRTLVVIAPLTNGRWGLGFFDFASGQWGQTHQTQPDEVPVGRSDYTTTSTHFATVLRNEVSGDWRVLAFDVSTGSAVGVLSRTDAIIPDTVYDDTNWYPLIAAFTIDEGFGTPSLRLQQRSTSEEVITYIGGVPSFRWYPTPPPALANAPVVADTLGRSPLPGIDVFKTTGQTLWGASGPQGAPPSPYIGNQILLQQGVDQQGIVLVQDDGYTLNDPMWLNGGDWYGYRIQNGVFQPHYAISTLEGGEGLPLGPNIGAINDVPDGFLGVDATEWRLYHATDLSFEGFSAVFGNTVFDTDSPFSVIYTTPEGATFTLDNLADSLTLGGLDVAAPDVGTIPDCPGAPAPRLTPGSTARVSFTNGAPLNLRNAPNGERVGQLPEGTVFAVMNTPPQCANGYLWWNIQLNDASTYWAAEGDAGGYFVEPYQDNFAGGQGVIVSLPTATSTLGLIIAVPAATNTPPLLALPPQECLNSPQSRLSVGAVAHVVGIDGTLAMYDTANAPIPTYQLPLQRTVNVIGGYACRDGVRMWQVTANLNGAQVTGWVAEGYGQTYYLQPGPGRALGS
;
A
#
# COMPACT_ATOMS: atom_id res chain seq x y z
N MET A 1 -62.13 -1.00 7.97
CA MET A 1 -61.52 -2.26 8.45
C MET A 1 -60.02 -2.13 8.36
N LEU A 2 -59.35 -1.61 9.41
CA LEU A 2 -57.90 -1.67 9.52
C LEU A 2 -57.56 -2.85 10.44
N LYS A 3 -56.92 -3.87 9.87
CA LYS A 3 -56.51 -5.08 10.57
C LYS A 3 -55.14 -4.82 11.18
N THR A 4 -55.08 -4.64 12.49
CA THR A 4 -53.87 -4.50 13.28
C THR A 4 -53.06 -5.79 13.18
N ILE A 5 -51.94 -5.76 12.46
CA ILE A 5 -50.99 -6.88 12.41
C ILE A 5 -50.14 -6.80 13.68
N SER A 6 -50.45 -7.63 14.67
CA SER A 6 -49.60 -7.75 15.86
C SER A 6 -48.38 -8.61 15.51
N LEU A 7 -47.22 -8.00 15.30
CA LEU A 7 -45.97 -8.76 15.29
C LEU A 7 -45.73 -9.35 16.69
N PRO A 8 -45.31 -10.62 16.80
CA PRO A 8 -45.02 -11.24 18.08
C PRO A 8 -43.86 -10.50 18.76
N ARG A 9 -44.05 -10.08 20.03
CA ARG A 9 -43.08 -9.33 20.84
C ARG A 9 -41.65 -9.88 20.82
N LYS A 10 -41.48 -11.19 20.61
CA LYS A 10 -40.17 -11.83 20.49
C LYS A 10 -39.41 -11.40 19.23
N LEU A 11 -40.08 -11.22 18.09
CA LEU A 11 -39.43 -10.82 16.83
C LEU A 11 -38.97 -9.35 16.86
N LEU A 12 -39.73 -8.48 17.52
CA LEU A 12 -39.37 -7.07 17.71
C LEU A 12 -38.14 -6.94 18.63
N LEU A 13 -38.05 -7.75 19.68
CA LEU A 13 -36.90 -7.74 20.60
C LEU A 13 -35.63 -8.27 19.90
N THR A 14 -35.74 -9.31 19.05
CA THR A 14 -34.60 -9.82 18.29
C THR A 14 -34.11 -8.80 17.24
N PHE A 15 -35.02 -8.10 16.57
CA PHE A 15 -34.65 -7.02 15.63
C PHE A 15 -34.01 -5.82 16.34
N VAL A 16 -34.49 -5.45 17.53
CA VAL A 16 -33.91 -4.35 18.31
C VAL A 16 -32.54 -4.73 18.86
N VAL A 17 -32.34 -5.97 19.34
CA VAL A 17 -31.03 -6.43 19.79
C VAL A 17 -30.05 -6.54 18.62
N LEU A 18 -30.48 -7.05 17.46
CA LEU A 18 -29.63 -7.13 16.26
C LEU A 18 -29.30 -5.74 15.69
N ALA A 19 -30.24 -4.79 15.71
CA ALA A 19 -30.01 -3.41 15.31
C ALA A 19 -29.10 -2.65 16.30
N ILE A 20 -29.24 -2.89 17.61
CA ILE A 20 -28.33 -2.32 18.62
C ILE A 20 -26.93 -2.94 18.52
N SER A 21 -26.82 -4.24 18.23
CA SER A 21 -25.53 -4.90 17.99
C SER A 21 -24.87 -4.47 16.67
N LEU A 22 -25.63 -4.12 15.62
CA LEU A 22 -25.07 -3.52 14.40
C LEU A 22 -24.74 -2.02 14.53
N MET A 23 -25.38 -1.29 15.46
CA MET A 23 -25.10 0.13 15.71
C MET A 23 -24.01 0.37 16.75
N LEU A 24 -23.57 -0.66 17.47
CA LEU A 24 -22.38 -0.65 18.33
C LEU A 24 -21.14 -1.11 17.55
N ALA A 25 -21.02 -0.73 16.28
CA ALA A 25 -19.72 -0.73 15.63
C ALA A 25 -18.82 0.22 16.43
N SER A 26 -17.97 -0.37 17.25
CA SER A 26 -17.07 0.30 18.18
C SER A 26 -16.27 1.34 17.42
N THR A 27 -16.67 2.61 17.51
CA THR A 27 -15.74 3.70 17.30
C THR A 27 -14.78 3.62 18.48
N ALA A 28 -13.75 2.77 18.36
CA ALA A 28 -12.64 2.78 19.28
C ALA A 28 -12.10 4.21 19.26
N LEU A 29 -12.36 4.94 20.34
CA LEU A 29 -11.74 6.24 20.56
C LEU A 29 -10.22 6.03 20.46
N ALA A 30 -9.50 7.01 19.92
CA ALA A 30 -8.05 7.02 19.92
C ALA A 30 -7.56 6.81 21.38
N GLY A 31 -7.18 5.58 21.68
CA GLY A 31 -6.86 5.12 23.03
C GLY A 31 -5.37 5.20 23.29
N ALA A 32 -5.00 5.10 24.57
CA ALA A 32 -3.61 4.84 24.93
C ALA A 32 -3.15 3.52 24.27
N LEU A 33 -2.02 3.55 23.60
CA LEU A 33 -1.39 2.37 23.04
C LEU A 33 -0.73 1.59 24.19
N PRO A 34 -1.08 0.30 24.40
CA PRO A 34 -0.43 -0.47 25.45
C PRO A 34 1.07 -0.61 25.18
N PRO A 35 1.93 -0.70 26.21
CA PRO A 35 3.34 -1.02 26.01
C PRO A 35 3.48 -2.34 25.24
N ALA A 36 4.29 -2.35 24.18
CA ALA A 36 4.59 -3.53 23.39
C ALA A 36 6.05 -3.49 22.93
N ASN A 37 6.64 -4.66 22.64
CA ASN A 37 8.01 -4.77 22.13
C ASN A 37 8.15 -4.12 20.75
N TRP A 38 7.08 -4.18 19.96
CA TRP A 38 7.00 -3.62 18.62
C TRP A 38 5.57 -3.26 18.28
N TYR A 39 5.45 -2.36 17.31
CA TYR A 39 4.22 -2.02 16.62
C TYR A 39 4.43 -2.11 15.11
N VAL A 40 3.37 -2.46 14.41
CA VAL A 40 3.22 -2.30 12.96
C VAL A 40 2.07 -1.35 12.69
N VAL A 41 2.21 -0.51 11.66
CA VAL A 41 1.09 0.32 11.17
C VAL A 41 0.72 -0.12 9.77
N ALA A 42 -0.52 -0.60 9.62
CA ALA A 42 -1.13 -0.91 8.34
C ALA A 42 -1.98 0.28 7.86
N TRP A 43 -1.88 0.63 6.58
CA TRP A 43 -2.76 1.59 5.93
C TRP A 43 -3.72 0.87 5.00
N VAL A 44 -5.02 1.10 5.17
CA VAL A 44 -6.09 0.57 4.32
C VAL A 44 -6.59 1.69 3.41
N PRO A 45 -6.18 1.74 2.11
CA PRO A 45 -6.51 2.87 1.23
C PRO A 45 -8.01 3.04 1.03
N GLU A 46 -8.80 1.97 1.01
CA GLU A 46 -10.26 2.04 0.79
C GLU A 46 -10.98 2.87 1.86
N THR A 47 -10.54 2.78 3.11
CA THR A 47 -11.11 3.55 4.24
C THR A 47 -10.26 4.76 4.62
N ASP A 48 -9.10 4.90 3.99
CA ASP A 48 -8.04 5.85 4.31
C ASP A 48 -7.70 5.91 5.82
N ARG A 49 -7.57 4.73 6.43
CA ARG A 49 -7.28 4.58 7.87
C ARG A 49 -5.92 3.94 8.13
N LEU A 50 -5.29 4.37 9.22
CA LEU A 50 -4.08 3.81 9.78
C LEU A 50 -4.43 2.93 10.98
N HIS A 51 -3.89 1.71 11.04
CA HIS A 51 -4.17 0.69 12.05
C HIS A 51 -2.88 0.32 12.79
N TRP A 52 -2.81 0.58 14.10
CA TRP A 52 -1.70 0.20 14.98
C TRP A 52 -1.96 -1.21 15.50
N ILE A 53 -1.07 -2.12 15.16
CA ILE A 53 -1.16 -3.54 15.46
C ILE A 53 0.10 -3.95 16.22
N ASN A 54 -0.03 -4.89 17.15
CA ASN A 54 1.10 -5.57 17.79
C ASN A 54 0.81 -7.08 17.88
N ALA A 55 1.61 -7.83 18.65
CA ALA A 55 1.42 -9.28 18.83
C ALA A 55 0.03 -9.68 19.38
N ASN A 56 -0.70 -8.77 20.03
CA ASN A 56 -2.04 -8.98 20.56
C ASN A 56 -3.16 -8.55 19.60
N GLY A 57 -2.82 -8.20 18.36
CA GLY A 57 -3.76 -7.77 17.33
C GLY A 57 -3.84 -6.26 17.14
N GLU A 58 -4.91 -5.78 16.53
CA GLU A 58 -5.19 -4.35 16.36
C GLU A 58 -5.46 -3.67 17.72
N GLN A 59 -4.72 -2.60 18.02
CA GLN A 59 -4.83 -1.85 19.27
C GLN A 59 -5.57 -0.52 19.10
N ALA A 60 -5.41 0.14 17.95
CA ALA A 60 -6.07 1.39 17.64
C ALA A 60 -6.07 1.65 16.14
N ASN A 61 -6.98 2.51 15.68
CA ASN A 61 -6.95 3.05 14.33
C ASN A 61 -7.45 4.49 14.28
N ILE A 62 -6.92 5.28 13.34
CA ILE A 62 -7.37 6.65 13.08
C ILE A 62 -7.53 6.89 11.58
N ALA A 63 -8.30 7.90 11.20
CA ALA A 63 -8.24 8.42 9.83
C ALA A 63 -6.84 8.96 9.54
N ARG A 64 -6.32 8.71 8.34
CA ARG A 64 -5.01 9.21 7.94
C ARG A 64 -5.01 10.75 7.93
N PRO A 65 -4.04 11.41 8.58
CA PRO A 65 -3.82 12.85 8.41
C PRO A 65 -3.56 13.20 6.94
N LYS A 66 -4.35 14.11 6.38
CA LYS A 66 -4.22 14.58 4.99
C LYS A 66 -3.56 15.96 4.90
N LEU A 67 -2.77 16.18 3.86
CA LEU A 67 -2.25 17.51 3.54
C LEU A 67 -3.37 18.45 3.07
N ALA A 68 -3.18 19.76 3.28
CA ALA A 68 -4.08 20.75 2.71
C ALA A 68 -3.99 20.72 1.17
N ASN A 69 -5.14 20.57 0.50
CA ASN A 69 -5.26 20.44 -0.96
C ASN A 69 -4.61 19.16 -1.53
N GLU A 70 -4.52 18.10 -0.74
CA GLU A 70 -4.16 16.77 -1.24
C GLU A 70 -5.16 16.31 -2.31
N VAL A 71 -4.66 15.74 -3.41
CA VAL A 71 -5.51 15.10 -4.42
C VAL A 71 -5.97 13.75 -3.87
N ASP A 72 -7.25 13.40 -4.08
CA ASP A 72 -7.80 12.08 -3.70
C ASP A 72 -7.35 10.96 -4.67
N ASP A 73 -6.06 10.91 -4.99
CA ASP A 73 -5.40 9.79 -5.70
C ASP A 73 -4.46 9.07 -4.72
N LEU A 74 -5.04 8.13 -3.97
CA LEU A 74 -4.32 7.40 -2.92
C LEU A 74 -3.18 6.54 -3.47
N ALA A 75 -3.20 6.15 -4.76
CA ALA A 75 -2.13 5.35 -5.33
C ALA A 75 -0.77 6.09 -5.37
N GLN A 76 -0.79 7.43 -5.29
CA GLN A 76 0.40 8.28 -5.32
C GLN A 76 0.87 8.72 -3.93
N VAL A 77 0.11 8.43 -2.87
CA VAL A 77 0.45 8.84 -1.51
C VAL A 77 1.56 7.95 -0.95
N GLN A 78 2.62 8.56 -0.42
CA GLN A 78 3.69 7.87 0.30
C GLN A 78 3.65 8.26 1.78
N LEU A 79 3.74 7.26 2.65
CA LEU A 79 3.63 7.42 4.10
C LEU A 79 4.85 6.82 4.78
N TYR A 80 5.44 7.56 5.70
CA TYR A 80 6.60 7.12 6.46
C TYR A 80 6.44 7.49 7.93
N ILE A 81 6.48 6.51 8.83
CA ILE A 81 6.45 6.77 10.27
C ILE A 81 7.85 6.67 10.85
N SER A 82 8.22 7.61 11.71
CA SER A 82 9.52 7.65 12.37
C SER A 82 9.75 6.40 13.23
N PRO A 83 11.00 5.91 13.40
CA PRO A 83 11.29 4.69 14.16
C PRO A 83 10.69 4.62 15.57
N ASN A 84 10.55 5.75 16.25
CA ASN A 84 9.90 5.83 17.57
C ASN A 84 8.35 5.83 17.53
N GLY A 85 7.76 5.69 16.35
CA GLY A 85 6.32 5.63 16.11
C GLY A 85 5.59 6.97 16.14
N ARG A 86 6.29 8.08 16.43
CA ARG A 86 5.65 9.34 16.82
C ARG A 86 5.28 10.26 15.65
N THR A 87 6.11 10.35 14.62
CA THR A 87 5.92 11.31 13.53
C THR A 87 5.59 10.59 12.23
N LEU A 88 4.53 11.01 11.56
CA LEU A 88 4.20 10.62 10.19
C LEU A 88 4.71 11.69 9.22
N VAL A 89 5.37 11.26 8.16
CA VAL A 89 5.59 12.07 6.97
C VAL A 89 4.62 11.61 5.89
N VAL A 90 3.88 12.57 5.34
CA VAL A 90 2.99 12.37 4.19
C VAL A 90 3.60 13.08 2.99
N ILE A 91 3.79 12.35 1.90
CA ILE A 91 4.19 12.88 0.59
C ILE A 91 3.08 12.55 -0.40
N ALA A 92 2.43 13.56 -0.98
CA ALA A 92 1.27 13.34 -1.84
C ALA A 92 1.13 14.42 -2.92
N PRO A 93 0.49 14.13 -4.06
CA PRO A 93 0.15 15.13 -5.06
C PRO A 93 -0.87 16.14 -4.50
N LEU A 94 -0.73 17.39 -4.90
CA LEU A 94 -1.61 18.50 -4.53
C LEU A 94 -2.41 19.00 -5.73
N THR A 95 -3.56 19.60 -5.50
CA THR A 95 -4.46 20.09 -6.56
C THR A 95 -3.86 21.20 -7.43
N ASN A 96 -2.74 21.79 -7.01
CA ASN A 96 -1.99 22.79 -7.78
C ASN A 96 -0.94 22.18 -8.75
N GLY A 97 -0.92 20.85 -8.90
CA GLY A 97 0.01 20.14 -9.79
C GLY A 97 1.42 19.97 -9.22
N ARG A 98 1.64 20.29 -7.94
CA ARG A 98 2.90 20.03 -7.23
C ARG A 98 2.73 18.87 -6.25
N TRP A 99 3.83 18.41 -5.69
CA TRP A 99 3.82 17.46 -4.58
C TRP A 99 3.97 18.20 -3.24
N GLY A 100 3.21 17.78 -2.25
CA GLY A 100 3.28 18.24 -0.87
C GLY A 100 4.07 17.26 -0.02
N LEU A 101 4.76 17.78 0.99
CA LEU A 101 5.42 17.00 2.03
C LEU A 101 5.08 17.62 3.39
N GLY A 102 4.55 16.85 4.33
CA GLY A 102 4.24 17.36 5.68
C GLY A 102 4.61 16.39 6.78
N PHE A 103 4.92 16.94 7.95
CA PHE A 103 5.25 16.20 9.17
C PHE A 103 4.08 16.31 10.15
N PHE A 104 3.54 15.19 10.61
CA PHE A 104 2.42 15.12 11.54
C PHE A 104 2.84 14.39 12.81
N ASP A 105 2.67 15.01 13.98
CA ASP A 105 2.97 14.40 15.28
C ASP A 105 1.72 13.69 15.83
N PHE A 106 1.74 12.35 15.87
CA PHE A 106 0.60 11.56 16.33
C PHE A 106 0.22 11.84 17.78
N ALA A 107 1.18 12.22 18.64
CA ALA A 107 0.92 12.45 20.06
C ALA A 107 0.14 13.75 20.29
N SER A 108 0.41 14.80 19.51
CA SER A 108 -0.26 16.10 19.61
C SER A 108 -1.41 16.28 18.61
N GLY A 109 -1.46 15.45 17.56
CA GLY A 109 -2.45 15.55 16.50
C GLY A 109 -2.25 16.79 15.61
N GLN A 110 -1.04 17.37 15.62
CA GLN A 110 -0.73 18.61 14.90
C GLN A 110 0.22 18.37 13.74
N TRP A 111 0.04 19.16 12.68
CA TRP A 111 1.04 19.29 11.62
C TRP A 111 2.18 20.21 12.10
N GLY A 112 3.41 19.76 11.88
CA GLY A 112 4.60 20.60 11.86
C GLY A 112 4.70 21.38 10.55
N GLN A 113 5.92 21.60 10.07
CA GLN A 113 6.11 22.30 8.80
C GLN A 113 5.62 21.46 7.60
N THR A 114 4.98 22.13 6.64
CA THR A 114 4.62 21.55 5.34
C THR A 114 5.42 22.24 4.22
N HIS A 115 5.75 21.48 3.19
CA HIS A 115 6.55 21.90 2.04
C HIS A 115 5.81 21.56 0.75
N GLN A 116 6.20 22.23 -0.34
CA GLN A 116 5.79 21.89 -1.69
C GLN A 116 7.01 21.79 -2.60
N THR A 117 6.97 20.89 -3.56
CA THR A 117 8.03 20.75 -4.57
C THR A 117 8.05 21.93 -5.53
N GLN A 118 9.14 22.04 -6.31
CA GLN A 118 9.16 22.94 -7.46
C GLN A 118 8.23 22.41 -8.57
N PRO A 119 7.87 23.24 -9.57
CA PRO A 119 7.19 22.73 -10.76
C PRO A 119 7.93 21.53 -11.35
N ASP A 120 7.16 20.53 -11.80
CA ASP A 120 7.63 19.31 -12.47
C ASP A 120 8.53 18.40 -11.61
N GLU A 121 8.69 18.68 -10.30
CA GLU A 121 9.39 17.80 -9.38
C GLU A 121 8.46 16.78 -8.74
N VAL A 122 8.88 15.52 -8.82
CA VAL A 122 8.21 14.37 -8.21
C VAL A 122 9.14 13.65 -7.22
N PRO A 123 8.63 13.08 -6.13
CA PRO A 123 9.41 12.22 -5.26
C PRO A 123 9.78 10.93 -6.00
N VAL A 124 11.04 10.51 -5.91
CA VAL A 124 11.53 9.28 -6.53
C VAL A 124 12.27 8.41 -5.52
N GLY A 125 12.17 7.09 -5.70
CA GLY A 125 12.86 6.12 -4.86
C GLY A 125 12.30 6.02 -3.43
N ARG A 126 13.12 5.49 -2.53
CA ARG A 126 12.82 5.29 -1.11
C ARG A 126 13.16 6.56 -0.33
N SER A 127 12.28 6.96 0.60
CA SER A 127 12.60 7.90 1.67
C SER A 127 12.90 7.15 2.97
N ASP A 128 13.68 7.75 3.87
CA ASP A 128 14.10 7.07 5.09
C ASP A 128 14.28 8.01 6.28
N TYR A 129 14.15 7.44 7.49
CA TYR A 129 14.45 8.09 8.75
C TYR A 129 15.78 7.59 9.33
N THR A 130 16.45 8.46 10.09
CA THR A 130 17.49 8.02 11.03
C THR A 130 16.90 7.11 12.09
N THR A 131 17.67 6.13 12.57
CA THR A 131 17.28 5.22 13.67
C THR A 131 16.79 5.94 14.93
N THR A 132 17.32 7.14 15.18
CA THR A 132 16.96 7.98 16.32
C THR A 132 15.71 8.83 16.10
N SER A 133 15.03 8.72 14.95
CA SER A 133 13.84 9.51 14.60
C SER A 133 14.08 11.03 14.56
N THR A 134 15.33 11.46 14.44
CA THR A 134 15.69 12.88 14.46
C THR A 134 15.66 13.52 13.08
N HIS A 135 15.92 12.73 12.04
CA HIS A 135 16.01 13.22 10.67
C HIS A 135 15.25 12.33 9.69
N PHE A 136 14.77 12.95 8.63
CA PHE A 136 14.10 12.31 7.49
C PHE A 136 14.72 12.80 6.19
N ALA A 137 14.79 11.95 5.17
CA ALA A 137 15.27 12.35 3.86
C ALA A 137 14.45 11.76 2.72
N THR A 138 14.33 12.53 1.64
CA THR A 138 13.66 12.13 0.39
C THR A 138 14.47 12.61 -0.82
N VAL A 139 14.27 11.95 -1.95
CA VAL A 139 14.82 12.36 -3.24
C VAL A 139 13.72 12.92 -4.12
N LEU A 140 13.97 14.08 -4.73
CA LEU A 140 13.10 14.68 -5.73
C LEU A 140 13.81 14.66 -7.08
N ARG A 141 13.04 14.44 -8.14
CA ARG A 141 13.52 14.53 -9.52
C ARG A 141 12.58 15.40 -10.34
N ASN A 142 13.14 16.30 -11.14
CA ASN A 142 12.41 17.03 -12.15
C ASN A 142 12.15 16.11 -13.35
N GLU A 143 10.89 15.87 -13.70
CA GLU A 143 10.54 14.93 -14.78
C GLU A 143 10.96 15.43 -16.17
N VAL A 144 11.07 16.75 -16.34
CA VAL A 144 11.39 17.38 -17.62
C VAL A 144 12.90 17.48 -17.83
N SER A 145 13.65 18.02 -16.87
CA SER A 145 15.10 18.20 -16.99
C SER A 145 15.91 16.98 -16.57
N GLY A 146 15.34 16.09 -15.77
CA GLY A 146 16.06 14.98 -15.13
C GLY A 146 17.00 15.42 -14.01
N ASP A 147 16.99 16.69 -13.62
CA ASP A 147 17.71 17.16 -12.43
C ASP A 147 17.11 16.53 -11.18
N TRP A 148 17.95 16.32 -10.18
CA TRP A 148 17.53 15.74 -8.90
C TRP A 148 18.13 16.51 -7.74
N ARG A 149 17.47 16.38 -6.59
CA ARG A 149 17.99 16.83 -5.30
C ARG A 149 17.57 15.89 -4.18
N VAL A 150 18.48 15.68 -3.23
CA VAL A 150 18.21 14.98 -1.97
C VAL A 150 17.99 16.04 -0.91
N LEU A 151 16.87 15.93 -0.19
CA LEU A 151 16.51 16.81 0.91
C LEU A 151 16.60 16.04 2.21
N ALA A 152 17.21 16.65 3.23
CA ALA A 152 17.20 16.14 4.59
C ALA A 152 16.51 17.16 5.51
N PHE A 153 15.71 16.65 6.45
CA PHE A 153 14.87 17.44 7.35
C PHE A 153 15.13 17.04 8.80
N ASP A 154 15.02 18.02 9.70
CA ASP A 154 14.83 17.78 11.13
C ASP A 154 13.35 17.39 11.37
N VAL A 155 13.12 16.24 11.99
CA VAL A 155 11.77 15.67 12.14
C VAL A 155 10.92 16.44 13.15
N SER A 156 11.55 17.05 14.16
CA SER A 156 10.85 17.77 15.23
C SER A 156 10.23 19.09 14.77
N THR A 157 10.91 19.76 13.84
CA THR A 157 10.51 21.05 13.28
C THR A 157 9.91 20.92 11.88
N GLY A 158 10.24 19.84 11.17
CA GLY A 158 10.01 19.69 9.74
C GLY A 158 10.90 20.58 8.88
N SER A 159 11.89 21.27 9.44
CA SER A 159 12.76 22.19 8.68
C SER A 159 13.82 21.43 7.88
N ALA A 160 14.08 21.89 6.65
CA ALA A 160 15.17 21.34 5.84
C ALA A 160 16.52 21.73 6.46
N VAL A 161 17.34 20.73 6.77
CA VAL A 161 18.69 20.90 7.36
C VAL A 161 19.81 20.75 6.33
N GLY A 162 19.51 20.17 5.17
CA GLY A 162 20.47 20.03 4.09
C GLY A 162 19.79 19.78 2.75
N VAL A 163 20.45 20.22 1.69
CA VAL A 163 20.07 19.96 0.29
C VAL A 163 21.34 19.54 -0.44
N LEU A 164 21.27 18.43 -1.16
CA LEU A 164 22.29 18.01 -2.12
C LEU A 164 21.66 17.97 -3.51
N SER A 165 22.13 18.82 -4.41
CA SER A 165 21.61 18.92 -5.77
C SER A 165 22.61 18.34 -6.76
N ARG A 166 22.12 17.81 -7.90
CA ARG A 166 22.97 17.27 -8.97
C ARG A 166 24.10 18.20 -9.39
N THR A 167 23.88 19.51 -9.38
CA THR A 167 24.85 20.52 -9.83
C THR A 167 25.89 20.90 -8.76
N ASP A 168 25.83 20.31 -7.57
CA ASP A 168 26.74 20.66 -6.49
C ASP A 168 28.14 20.11 -6.76
N ALA A 169 29.15 20.99 -6.78
CA ALA A 169 30.55 20.65 -7.07
C ALA A 169 31.21 19.69 -6.05
N ILE A 170 30.51 19.35 -4.96
CA ILE A 170 30.94 18.39 -3.94
C ILE A 170 30.63 16.94 -4.33
N ILE A 171 29.81 16.71 -5.36
CA ILE A 171 29.49 15.36 -5.85
C ILE A 171 30.75 14.77 -6.52
N PRO A 172 31.19 13.56 -6.14
CA PRO A 172 32.36 12.93 -6.74
C PRO A 172 32.20 12.71 -8.25
N ASP A 173 33.26 12.92 -9.03
CA ASP A 173 33.29 12.67 -10.49
C ASP A 173 32.88 11.24 -10.90
N THR A 174 32.90 10.29 -9.95
CA THR A 174 32.45 8.92 -10.16
C THR A 174 30.93 8.78 -10.27
N VAL A 175 30.18 9.79 -9.85
CA VAL A 175 28.72 9.85 -9.95
C VAL A 175 28.35 10.21 -11.38
N TYR A 176 27.53 9.39 -12.03
CA TYR A 176 27.06 9.63 -13.39
C TYR A 176 26.29 10.95 -13.45
N ASP A 177 26.79 11.88 -14.26
CA ASP A 177 26.19 13.18 -14.53
C ASP A 177 25.28 13.15 -15.78
N ASP A 178 24.49 12.08 -15.92
CA ASP A 178 23.44 12.03 -16.94
C ASP A 178 22.07 12.20 -16.25
N THR A 179 21.18 12.95 -16.91
CA THR A 179 19.76 13.15 -16.60
C THR A 179 18.98 11.85 -16.37
N ASN A 180 19.50 10.73 -16.87
CA ASN A 180 18.92 9.41 -16.63
C ASN A 180 19.25 8.84 -15.26
N TRP A 181 20.18 9.42 -14.49
CA TRP A 181 20.61 8.91 -13.19
C TRP A 181 20.16 9.81 -12.04
N TYR A 182 19.70 9.19 -10.95
CA TYR A 182 19.36 9.87 -9.70
C TYR A 182 19.80 9.01 -8.51
N PRO A 183 20.09 9.59 -7.34
CA PRO A 183 20.43 8.83 -6.15
C PRO A 183 19.17 8.18 -5.54
N LEU A 184 19.34 6.99 -5.00
CA LEU A 184 18.39 6.29 -4.15
C LEU A 184 18.95 6.28 -2.72
N ILE A 185 18.10 6.57 -1.73
CA ILE A 185 18.49 6.44 -0.32
C ILE A 185 18.52 4.96 0.03
N ALA A 186 19.75 4.44 0.21
CA ALA A 186 19.96 3.07 0.68
C ALA A 186 19.78 2.97 2.20
N ALA A 187 20.28 3.98 2.93
CA ALA A 187 20.10 4.08 4.38
C ALA A 187 20.27 5.52 4.86
N PHE A 188 19.50 5.91 5.88
CA PHE A 188 19.78 7.09 6.69
C PHE A 188 20.14 6.68 8.12
N THR A 189 21.40 6.89 8.52
CA THR A 189 21.93 6.46 9.82
C THR A 189 22.53 7.63 10.60
N ILE A 190 22.88 7.41 11.87
CA ILE A 190 23.82 8.26 12.59
C ILE A 190 25.20 7.63 12.44
N ASP A 191 26.17 8.38 11.92
CA ASP A 191 27.55 7.91 11.88
C ASP A 191 28.13 7.92 13.30
N GLU A 192 28.42 6.76 13.87
CA GLU A 192 28.89 6.63 15.25
C GLU A 192 30.23 7.36 15.50
N GLY A 193 31.08 7.47 14.48
CA GLY A 193 32.37 8.14 14.59
C GLY A 193 32.24 9.64 14.75
N PHE A 194 31.19 10.23 14.19
CA PHE A 194 30.96 11.68 14.20
C PHE A 194 29.76 12.12 15.05
N GLY A 195 28.85 11.20 15.40
CA GLY A 195 27.56 11.50 16.00
C GLY A 195 26.64 12.33 15.09
N THR A 196 26.89 12.32 13.78
CA THR A 196 26.15 13.14 12.81
C THR A 196 25.30 12.28 11.87
N PRO A 197 24.13 12.75 11.44
CA PRO A 197 23.34 12.08 10.42
C PRO A 197 24.14 11.89 9.12
N SER A 198 24.06 10.70 8.54
CA SER A 198 24.70 10.36 7.28
C SER A 198 23.77 9.56 6.37
N LEU A 199 23.67 9.99 5.12
CA LEU A 199 22.88 9.38 4.06
C LEU A 199 23.78 8.56 3.16
N ARG A 200 23.52 7.26 3.06
CA ARG A 200 24.15 6.41 2.05
C ARG A 200 23.26 6.40 0.82
N LEU A 201 23.84 6.81 -0.31
CA LEU A 201 23.15 7.00 -1.57
C LEU A 201 23.76 6.07 -2.60
N GLN A 202 22.92 5.36 -3.35
CA GLN A 202 23.32 4.56 -4.49
C GLN A 202 22.67 5.15 -5.74
N GLN A 203 23.41 5.37 -6.82
CA GLN A 203 22.75 5.86 -8.03
C GLN A 203 21.79 4.81 -8.61
N ARG A 204 20.81 5.28 -9.38
CA ARG A 204 19.87 4.45 -10.12
C ARG A 204 19.58 5.09 -11.46
N SER A 205 19.52 4.27 -12.51
CA SER A 205 19.12 4.71 -13.83
C SER A 205 17.60 4.66 -13.99
N THR A 206 17.04 5.62 -14.70
CA THR A 206 15.65 5.62 -15.20
C THR A 206 15.50 4.71 -16.40
N SER A 207 16.57 4.49 -17.17
CA SER A 207 16.58 3.55 -18.28
C SER A 207 17.00 2.18 -17.79
N GLU A 208 16.09 1.22 -17.94
CA GLU A 208 16.34 -0.19 -17.72
C GLU A 208 17.58 -0.68 -18.52
N GLU A 209 17.69 -0.31 -19.79
CA GLU A 209 18.70 -0.84 -20.72
C GLU A 209 20.17 -0.57 -20.31
N VAL A 210 20.46 0.55 -19.65
CA VAL A 210 21.83 1.02 -19.36
C VAL A 210 22.54 0.18 -18.29
N ILE A 211 21.78 -0.50 -17.43
CA ILE A 211 22.34 -1.14 -16.25
C ILE A 211 23.20 -2.36 -16.58
N THR A 212 22.99 -2.98 -17.75
CA THR A 212 23.66 -4.21 -18.21
C THR A 212 25.18 -4.10 -18.36
N TYR A 213 25.73 -2.89 -18.52
CA TYR A 213 27.12 -2.72 -18.98
C TYR A 213 28.09 -2.15 -17.95
N ILE A 214 27.60 -1.69 -16.81
CA ILE A 214 28.46 -1.02 -15.82
C ILE A 214 28.86 -1.98 -14.70
N GLY A 215 30.18 -2.12 -14.46
CA GLY A 215 30.77 -3.02 -13.45
C GLY A 215 30.57 -2.58 -12.00
N GLY A 216 29.43 -1.96 -11.70
CA GLY A 216 29.02 -1.42 -10.41
C GLY A 216 28.33 -0.07 -10.54
N VAL A 217 27.32 0.17 -9.69
CA VAL A 217 26.71 1.49 -9.57
C VAL A 217 27.46 2.31 -8.54
N PRO A 218 27.82 3.57 -8.83
CA PRO A 218 28.43 4.45 -7.86
C PRO A 218 27.53 4.63 -6.63
N SER A 219 28.14 4.54 -5.45
CA SER A 219 27.56 4.94 -4.19
C SER A 219 28.40 6.00 -3.51
N PHE A 220 27.75 6.84 -2.73
CA PHE A 220 28.40 7.89 -1.96
C PHE A 220 27.62 8.15 -0.68
N ARG A 221 28.32 8.72 0.30
CA ARG A 221 27.76 9.13 1.58
C ARG A 221 27.69 10.64 1.63
N TRP A 222 26.56 11.19 2.04
CA TRP A 222 26.36 12.61 2.26
C TRP A 222 26.04 12.90 3.72
N TYR A 223 26.64 13.96 4.28
CA TYR A 223 26.38 14.46 5.62
C TYR A 223 25.64 15.79 5.54
N PRO A 224 24.31 15.82 5.76
CA PRO A 224 23.52 17.06 5.67
C PRO A 224 23.99 18.15 6.62
N THR A 225 24.42 17.74 7.82
CA THR A 225 25.01 18.59 8.84
C THR A 225 26.44 18.10 9.10
N PRO A 226 27.41 18.44 8.23
CA PRO A 226 28.73 17.84 8.28
C PRO A 226 29.44 18.23 9.58
N PRO A 227 30.14 17.29 10.24
CA PRO A 227 31.00 17.63 11.37
C PRO A 227 32.12 18.57 10.91
N PRO A 228 32.76 19.33 11.81
CA PRO A 228 33.84 20.24 11.44
C PRO A 228 34.98 19.59 10.64
N ALA A 229 35.24 18.29 10.88
CA ALA A 229 36.23 17.52 10.14
C ALA A 229 35.89 17.30 8.65
N LEU A 230 34.60 17.36 8.29
CA LEU A 230 34.08 17.15 6.94
C LEU A 230 33.46 18.42 6.35
N ALA A 231 33.65 19.59 6.96
CA ALA A 231 33.04 20.84 6.52
C ALA A 231 33.35 21.18 5.04
N ASN A 232 34.52 20.75 4.54
CA ASN A 232 34.95 20.97 3.15
C ASN A 232 34.71 19.76 2.23
N ALA A 233 34.26 18.63 2.77
CA ALA A 233 34.02 17.38 2.03
C ALA A 233 32.78 16.66 2.61
N PRO A 234 31.59 17.28 2.52
CA PRO A 234 30.36 16.71 3.07
C PRO A 234 29.86 15.50 2.29
N VAL A 235 30.48 15.18 1.14
CA VAL A 235 30.22 13.98 0.36
C VAL A 235 31.50 13.17 0.25
N VAL A 236 31.41 11.89 0.58
CA VAL A 236 32.53 10.95 0.56
C VAL A 236 32.13 9.76 -0.30
N ALA A 237 33.05 9.23 -1.10
CA ALA A 237 32.80 7.99 -1.82
C ALA A 237 32.43 6.87 -0.82
N ASP A 238 31.41 6.08 -1.14
CA ASP A 238 30.98 4.94 -0.33
C ASP A 238 31.08 3.69 -1.18
N THR A 239 31.37 2.56 -0.56
CA THR A 239 31.47 1.25 -1.20
C THR A 239 30.31 0.38 -0.75
N LEU A 240 29.09 0.75 -1.15
CA LEU A 240 27.99 -0.18 -1.13
C LEU A 240 28.23 -1.25 -2.21
N GLY A 241 27.75 -2.47 -1.94
CA GLY A 241 27.86 -3.59 -2.88
C GLY A 241 27.52 -3.17 -4.30
N ARG A 242 28.34 -3.60 -5.26
CA ARG A 242 28.30 -3.19 -6.68
C ARG A 242 27.04 -3.61 -7.44
N SER A 243 25.98 -4.04 -6.76
CA SER A 243 24.81 -4.60 -7.44
C SER A 243 23.79 -3.51 -7.76
N PRO A 244 23.47 -3.31 -9.04
CA PRO A 244 22.50 -2.32 -9.44
C PRO A 244 21.03 -2.74 -9.23
N LEU A 245 20.71 -4.02 -8.99
CA LEU A 245 19.42 -4.53 -9.53
C LEU A 245 18.52 -5.51 -8.76
N PRO A 246 18.90 -6.12 -7.63
CA PRO A 246 17.93 -6.92 -6.88
C PRO A 246 17.56 -6.33 -5.51
N GLY A 247 17.84 -5.05 -5.26
CA GLY A 247 17.53 -4.43 -3.97
C GLY A 247 18.69 -4.55 -2.97
N ILE A 248 18.68 -3.61 -2.02
CA ILE A 248 19.64 -3.46 -0.95
C ILE A 248 18.86 -3.25 0.34
N ASP A 249 19.28 -3.92 1.40
CA ASP A 249 18.79 -3.63 2.73
C ASP A 249 19.93 -3.52 3.73
N VAL A 250 19.93 -2.41 4.47
CA VAL A 250 20.99 -2.07 5.41
C VAL A 250 20.44 -2.24 6.82
N PHE A 251 21.03 -3.16 7.57
CA PHE A 251 20.68 -3.35 8.97
C PHE A 251 21.16 -2.14 9.76
N LYS A 252 20.21 -1.30 10.18
CA LYS A 252 20.53 0.06 10.61
C LYS A 252 21.38 0.14 11.88
N THR A 253 21.34 -0.88 12.72
CA THR A 253 22.09 -0.93 13.99
C THR A 253 23.57 -1.26 13.77
N THR A 254 23.90 -2.13 12.81
CA THR A 254 25.28 -2.58 12.57
C THR A 254 25.89 -2.00 11.29
N GLY A 255 25.06 -1.46 10.39
CA GLY A 255 25.44 -1.05 9.04
C GLY A 255 25.75 -2.21 8.10
N GLN A 256 25.50 -3.46 8.52
CA GLN A 256 25.60 -4.64 7.66
C GLN A 256 24.60 -4.52 6.51
N THR A 257 24.99 -5.01 5.34
CA THR A 257 24.19 -4.82 4.12
C THR A 257 23.91 -6.17 3.48
N LEU A 258 22.65 -6.41 3.16
CA LEU A 258 22.24 -7.47 2.24
C LEU A 258 22.03 -6.87 0.86
N TRP A 259 22.47 -7.58 -0.17
CA TRP A 259 22.11 -7.28 -1.55
C TRP A 259 22.10 -8.57 -2.36
N GLY A 260 21.31 -8.60 -3.43
CA GLY A 260 21.45 -9.67 -4.42
C GLY A 260 22.56 -9.34 -5.43
N ALA A 261 23.25 -10.34 -5.99
CA ALA A 261 24.21 -10.14 -7.07
C ALA A 261 24.19 -11.30 -8.08
N SER A 262 24.81 -11.07 -9.24
CA SER A 262 25.05 -12.11 -10.24
C SER A 262 26.37 -12.84 -9.96
N GLY A 263 26.33 -14.17 -9.95
CA GLY A 263 27.48 -15.03 -9.73
C GLY A 263 28.48 -15.03 -10.91
N PRO A 264 29.71 -15.53 -10.70
CA PRO A 264 30.80 -15.47 -11.67
C PRO A 264 30.68 -16.47 -12.84
N GLN A 265 29.85 -17.52 -12.73
CA GLN A 265 29.72 -18.57 -13.74
C GLN A 265 28.34 -18.51 -14.39
N GLY A 266 28.28 -17.83 -15.55
CA GLY A 266 27.04 -17.63 -16.30
C GLY A 266 26.53 -16.23 -16.10
N ALA A 267 26.95 -15.30 -16.96
CA ALA A 267 26.25 -14.03 -17.08
C ALA A 267 24.78 -14.37 -17.36
N PRO A 268 23.84 -14.04 -16.46
CA PRO A 268 22.45 -14.31 -16.72
C PRO A 268 22.07 -13.63 -18.03
N PRO A 269 21.12 -14.19 -18.80
CA PRO A 269 20.67 -13.60 -20.06
C PRO A 269 20.02 -12.21 -19.89
N SER A 270 19.86 -11.75 -18.64
CA SER A 270 19.30 -10.47 -18.25
C SER A 270 20.07 -9.88 -17.06
N PRO A 271 20.38 -8.57 -17.07
CA PRO A 271 21.07 -7.86 -15.98
C PRO A 271 20.29 -7.77 -14.67
N TYR A 272 18.99 -8.07 -14.70
CA TYR A 272 18.09 -7.99 -13.53
C TYR A 272 18.15 -9.20 -12.62
N ILE A 273 18.95 -10.20 -13.00
CA ILE A 273 18.95 -11.50 -12.33
C ILE A 273 20.16 -11.55 -11.40
N GLY A 274 19.94 -11.22 -10.13
CA GLY A 274 20.79 -11.76 -9.09
C GLY A 274 20.47 -13.25 -8.93
N ASN A 275 21.46 -14.12 -8.92
CA ASN A 275 21.29 -15.52 -8.52
C ASN A 275 21.97 -15.79 -7.18
N GLN A 276 22.45 -14.74 -6.51
CA GLN A 276 23.06 -14.80 -5.19
C GLN A 276 22.45 -13.74 -4.27
N ILE A 277 22.33 -14.06 -2.98
CA ILE A 277 22.16 -13.07 -1.90
C ILE A 277 23.48 -13.02 -1.13
N LEU A 278 24.01 -11.82 -0.92
CA LEU A 278 25.27 -11.59 -0.24
C LEU A 278 25.09 -10.74 1.01
N LEU A 279 25.90 -11.03 2.02
CA LEU A 279 26.06 -10.25 3.23
C LEU A 279 27.41 -9.53 3.20
N GLN A 280 27.39 -8.20 3.37
CA GLN A 280 28.58 -7.42 3.65
C GLN A 280 28.57 -6.94 5.09
N GLN A 281 29.59 -7.33 5.85
CA GLN A 281 29.68 -6.96 7.26
C GLN A 281 30.26 -5.55 7.49
N GLY A 282 30.86 -4.93 6.47
CA GLY A 282 31.36 -3.56 6.52
C GLY A 282 31.81 -3.09 5.13
N VAL A 283 31.93 -1.78 4.94
CA VAL A 283 32.13 -1.13 3.62
C VAL A 283 33.38 -1.62 2.85
N ASP A 284 34.42 -2.07 3.55
CA ASP A 284 35.66 -2.57 2.95
C ASP A 284 35.71 -4.10 2.83
N GLN A 285 34.71 -4.81 3.35
CA GLN A 285 34.68 -6.26 3.34
C GLN A 285 34.02 -6.78 2.05
N GLN A 286 34.55 -7.87 1.53
CA GLN A 286 33.91 -8.59 0.44
C GLN A 286 32.60 -9.22 0.92
N GLY A 287 31.59 -9.23 0.04
CA GLY A 287 30.32 -9.89 0.33
C GLY A 287 30.50 -11.40 0.51
N ILE A 288 29.87 -11.94 1.56
CA ILE A 288 29.75 -13.37 1.83
C ILE A 288 28.48 -13.86 1.14
N VAL A 289 28.59 -14.83 0.25
CA VAL A 289 27.42 -15.44 -0.40
C VAL A 289 26.63 -16.23 0.64
N LEU A 290 25.42 -15.79 0.94
CA LEU A 290 24.48 -16.47 1.83
C LEU A 290 23.68 -17.53 1.08
N VAL A 291 23.21 -17.18 -0.12
CA VAL A 291 22.42 -18.05 -0.99
C VAL A 291 22.96 -17.94 -2.40
N GLN A 292 23.02 -19.06 -3.12
CA GLN A 292 23.25 -19.09 -4.55
C GLN A 292 22.30 -20.09 -5.20
N ASP A 293 21.57 -19.66 -6.22
CA ASP A 293 20.69 -20.52 -7.01
C ASP A 293 20.75 -20.15 -8.49
N ASP A 294 21.50 -20.94 -9.28
CA ASP A 294 21.72 -20.69 -10.70
C ASP A 294 20.45 -20.83 -11.56
N GLY A 295 19.36 -21.37 -11.01
CA GLY A 295 18.08 -21.54 -11.69
C GLY A 295 17.11 -20.35 -11.51
N TYR A 296 17.34 -19.48 -10.53
CA TYR A 296 16.36 -18.47 -10.13
C TYR A 296 16.93 -17.06 -10.02
N THR A 297 16.01 -16.09 -10.12
CA THR A 297 16.29 -14.71 -9.75
C THR A 297 15.99 -14.52 -8.27
N LEU A 298 16.98 -14.09 -7.50
CA LEU A 298 16.88 -13.72 -6.10
C LEU A 298 16.88 -12.19 -6.00
N ASN A 299 15.81 -11.62 -5.47
CA ASN A 299 15.64 -10.17 -5.33
C ASN A 299 15.01 -9.77 -4.00
N ASP A 300 14.89 -8.47 -3.76
CA ASP A 300 14.33 -7.83 -2.57
C ASP A 300 14.86 -8.44 -1.26
N PRO A 301 16.19 -8.54 -1.06
CA PRO A 301 16.71 -9.04 0.19
C PRO A 301 16.33 -8.09 1.33
N MET A 302 16.04 -8.65 2.49
CA MET A 302 15.71 -7.88 3.68
C MET A 302 16.17 -8.55 4.95
N TRP A 303 16.52 -7.74 5.95
CA TRP A 303 16.76 -8.18 7.31
C TRP A 303 15.44 -8.54 7.99
N LEU A 304 15.46 -9.58 8.82
CA LEU A 304 14.31 -10.07 9.59
C LEU A 304 14.76 -10.49 10.99
N ASN A 305 13.82 -10.58 11.92
CA ASN A 305 14.03 -11.02 13.30
C ASN A 305 15.20 -10.30 13.97
N GLY A 306 15.18 -8.96 13.93
CA GLY A 306 16.23 -8.17 14.55
C GLY A 306 17.63 -8.41 13.97
N GLY A 307 17.70 -8.79 12.69
CA GLY A 307 18.95 -9.04 11.98
C GLY A 307 19.48 -10.47 12.08
N ASP A 308 18.82 -11.37 12.81
CA ASP A 308 19.24 -12.78 12.90
C ASP A 308 18.86 -13.59 11.64
N TRP A 309 17.80 -13.14 10.93
CA TRP A 309 17.28 -13.78 9.73
C TRP A 309 17.39 -12.84 8.54
N TYR A 310 17.25 -13.43 7.35
CA TYR A 310 17.09 -12.68 6.11
C TYR A 310 16.00 -13.29 5.24
N GLY A 311 15.23 -12.41 4.61
CA GLY A 311 14.25 -12.76 3.59
C GLY A 311 14.77 -12.37 2.21
N TYR A 312 14.30 -13.07 1.19
CA TYR A 312 14.50 -12.69 -0.21
C TYR A 312 13.35 -13.24 -1.05
N ARG A 313 13.07 -12.58 -2.16
CA ARG A 313 12.07 -12.99 -3.13
C ARG A 313 12.71 -13.79 -4.25
N ILE A 314 12.07 -14.90 -4.60
CA ILE A 314 12.48 -15.79 -5.68
C ILE A 314 11.56 -15.51 -6.88
N GLN A 315 12.15 -15.25 -8.05
CA GLN A 315 11.45 -15.00 -9.32
C GLN A 315 11.99 -15.88 -10.45
N ASN A 316 11.24 -15.96 -11.55
CA ASN A 316 11.59 -16.66 -12.80
C ASN A 316 11.88 -18.16 -12.66
N GLY A 317 11.58 -18.73 -11.50
CA GLY A 317 11.57 -20.16 -11.32
C GLY A 317 10.36 -20.84 -11.91
N VAL A 318 10.29 -22.15 -11.74
CA VAL A 318 9.08 -22.94 -12.04
C VAL A 318 7.91 -22.52 -11.14
N PHE A 319 8.21 -21.78 -10.06
CA PHE A 319 7.26 -21.25 -9.09
C PHE A 319 6.66 -19.90 -9.49
N GLN A 320 5.45 -19.64 -8.99
CA GLN A 320 5.02 -18.26 -8.82
C GLN A 320 6.02 -17.52 -7.92
N PRO A 321 6.28 -16.21 -8.17
CA PRO A 321 7.14 -15.42 -7.31
C PRO A 321 6.70 -15.53 -5.86
N HIS A 322 7.62 -15.88 -4.97
CA HIS A 322 7.35 -16.05 -3.54
C HIS A 322 8.57 -15.64 -2.72
N TYR A 323 8.36 -15.40 -1.43
CA TYR A 323 9.45 -15.12 -0.51
C TYR A 323 10.02 -16.41 0.10
N ALA A 324 11.30 -16.40 0.40
CA ALA A 324 11.95 -17.40 1.23
C ALA A 324 12.69 -16.71 2.38
N ILE A 325 12.76 -17.39 3.53
CA ILE A 325 13.40 -16.88 4.74
C ILE A 325 14.45 -17.88 5.20
N SER A 326 15.62 -17.39 5.60
CA SER A 326 16.67 -18.23 6.18
C SER A 326 17.34 -17.52 7.36
N THR A 327 18.08 -18.29 8.14
CA THR A 327 18.88 -17.77 9.26
C THR A 327 20.28 -17.40 8.78
N LEU A 328 20.94 -16.44 9.45
CA LEU A 328 22.33 -16.09 9.16
C LEU A 328 23.33 -17.24 9.37
N GLU A 329 22.98 -18.23 10.19
CA GLU A 329 23.81 -19.44 10.38
C GLU A 329 23.84 -20.33 9.13
N GLY A 330 22.99 -20.04 8.14
CA GLY A 330 22.82 -20.79 6.92
C GLY A 330 21.64 -21.76 6.99
N GLY A 331 21.49 -22.56 5.94
CA GLY A 331 20.38 -23.49 5.75
C GLY A 331 19.64 -23.23 4.44
N GLU A 332 18.87 -24.22 4.00
CA GLU A 332 17.95 -24.04 2.89
C GLU A 332 16.90 -22.99 3.29
N GLY A 333 16.70 -21.98 2.44
CA GLY A 333 15.68 -20.97 2.69
C GLY A 333 14.30 -21.62 2.76
N LEU A 334 13.57 -21.36 3.85
CA LEU A 334 12.20 -21.80 4.05
C LEU A 334 11.29 -20.97 3.13
N PRO A 335 10.71 -21.57 2.07
CA PRO A 335 9.86 -20.84 1.17
C PRO A 335 8.50 -20.57 1.83
N LEU A 336 7.92 -19.41 1.56
CA LEU A 336 6.58 -19.03 1.98
C LEU A 336 5.55 -19.35 0.88
N GLY A 337 4.27 -19.39 1.25
CA GLY A 337 3.19 -19.50 0.29
C GLY A 337 3.22 -18.36 -0.75
N PRO A 338 2.84 -18.62 -2.01
CA PRO A 338 2.84 -17.61 -3.07
C PRO A 338 1.78 -16.52 -2.88
N ASN A 339 0.83 -16.71 -1.97
CA ASN A 339 -0.11 -15.68 -1.51
C ASN A 339 0.58 -14.59 -0.67
N ILE A 340 1.77 -14.85 -0.12
CA ILE A 340 2.49 -13.87 0.69
C ILE A 340 3.16 -12.86 -0.23
N GLY A 341 2.53 -11.69 -0.34
CA GLY A 341 2.94 -10.62 -1.26
C GLY A 341 4.01 -9.71 -0.69
N ALA A 342 4.20 -9.68 0.62
CA ALA A 342 5.24 -8.92 1.30
C ALA A 342 5.64 -9.56 2.63
N ILE A 343 6.87 -9.32 3.05
CA ILE A 343 7.38 -9.64 4.38
C ILE A 343 8.00 -8.39 5.00
N ASN A 344 7.96 -8.29 6.33
CA ASN A 344 8.51 -7.14 7.06
C ASN A 344 9.22 -7.60 8.34
N ASP A 345 10.27 -6.89 8.72
CA ASP A 345 11.03 -7.11 9.97
C ASP A 345 10.24 -6.68 11.20
N VAL A 346 10.32 -7.48 12.26
CA VAL A 346 10.00 -7.09 13.63
C VAL A 346 11.05 -7.65 14.59
N PRO A 347 11.31 -7.01 15.75
CA PRO A 347 12.39 -7.40 16.68
C PRO A 347 12.39 -8.86 17.13
N ASP A 348 11.24 -9.54 17.14
CA ASP A 348 11.08 -10.91 17.62
C ASP A 348 10.66 -11.92 16.53
N GLY A 349 10.76 -11.54 15.25
CA GLY A 349 10.43 -12.43 14.15
C GLY A 349 10.23 -11.71 12.82
N PHE A 350 9.18 -12.09 12.10
CA PHE A 350 8.77 -11.38 10.90
C PHE A 350 7.25 -11.31 10.76
N LEU A 351 6.82 -10.40 9.91
CA LEU A 351 5.44 -10.28 9.46
C LEU A 351 5.31 -10.74 8.02
N GLY A 352 4.23 -11.44 7.69
CA GLY A 352 3.86 -11.79 6.33
C GLY A 352 2.50 -11.23 5.95
N VAL A 353 2.42 -10.55 4.80
CA VAL A 353 1.17 -10.00 4.25
C VAL A 353 0.61 -10.98 3.23
N ASP A 354 -0.57 -11.54 3.54
CA ASP A 354 -1.36 -12.29 2.56
C ASP A 354 -2.02 -11.31 1.59
N ALA A 355 -1.58 -11.31 0.33
CA ALA A 355 -2.11 -10.43 -0.71
C ALA A 355 -3.42 -10.94 -1.32
N THR A 356 -3.92 -12.10 -0.88
CA THR A 356 -5.17 -12.70 -1.38
C THR A 356 -6.28 -12.52 -0.37
N GLU A 357 -6.00 -12.84 0.89
CA GLU A 357 -6.97 -12.78 1.99
C GLU A 357 -6.83 -11.50 2.82
N TRP A 358 -5.85 -10.65 2.53
CA TRP A 358 -5.59 -9.40 3.26
C TRP A 358 -5.47 -9.61 4.78
N ARG A 359 -4.67 -10.63 5.13
CA ARG A 359 -4.27 -10.94 6.51
C ARG A 359 -2.81 -10.61 6.76
N LEU A 360 -2.50 -10.21 8.00
CA LEU A 360 -1.15 -10.05 8.50
C LEU A 360 -0.83 -11.17 9.48
N TYR A 361 0.17 -11.98 9.13
CA TYR A 361 0.70 -13.05 9.97
C TYR A 361 1.95 -12.57 10.72
N HIS A 362 2.10 -12.97 11.98
CA HIS A 362 3.31 -12.77 12.79
C HIS A 362 3.89 -14.11 13.21
N ALA A 363 5.15 -14.38 12.85
CA ALA A 363 5.86 -15.59 13.23
C ALA A 363 7.16 -15.27 13.96
N THR A 364 7.36 -15.92 15.10
CA THR A 364 8.52 -15.77 16.00
C THR A 364 9.54 -16.90 15.86
N ASP A 365 9.26 -17.88 15.01
CA ASP A 365 10.16 -18.97 14.67
C ASP A 365 9.92 -19.41 13.21
N LEU A 366 10.81 -20.24 12.69
CA LEU A 366 10.71 -20.85 11.36
C LEU A 366 10.20 -22.31 11.45
N SER A 367 9.47 -22.67 12.51
CA SER A 367 8.97 -24.03 12.75
C SER A 367 7.64 -24.34 12.05
N PHE A 368 7.37 -23.63 10.94
CA PHE A 368 6.19 -23.84 10.11
C PHE A 368 6.55 -24.54 8.79
N GLU A 369 5.50 -25.01 8.13
CA GLU A 369 5.60 -25.75 6.88
C GLU A 369 6.01 -24.84 5.71
N GLY A 370 7.05 -25.25 4.97
CA GLY A 370 7.44 -24.57 3.73
C GLY A 370 6.30 -24.55 2.72
N PHE A 371 6.14 -23.43 2.02
CA PHE A 371 5.03 -23.09 1.14
C PHE A 371 3.65 -23.05 1.81
N SER A 372 3.58 -22.98 3.14
CA SER A 372 2.32 -22.76 3.81
C SER A 372 1.75 -21.38 3.46
N ALA A 373 0.46 -21.34 3.12
CA ALA A 373 -0.28 -20.10 2.95
C ALA A 373 -0.57 -19.39 4.29
N VAL A 374 -0.45 -20.11 5.41
CA VAL A 374 -0.71 -19.62 6.76
C VAL A 374 0.45 -20.02 7.69
N PHE A 375 0.97 -19.08 8.45
CA PHE A 375 1.99 -19.34 9.47
C PHE A 375 1.82 -18.37 10.63
N GLY A 376 2.46 -18.70 11.76
CA GLY A 376 2.41 -17.87 12.94
C GLY A 376 0.98 -17.57 13.41
N ASN A 377 0.78 -16.39 13.97
CA ASN A 377 -0.52 -15.90 14.42
C ASN A 377 -1.04 -14.82 13.47
N THR A 378 -2.33 -14.83 13.14
CA THR A 378 -2.98 -13.69 12.48
C THR A 378 -3.14 -12.55 13.48
N VAL A 379 -2.48 -11.42 13.21
CA VAL A 379 -2.50 -10.21 14.07
C VAL A 379 -3.35 -9.09 13.46
N PHE A 380 -3.69 -9.18 12.17
CA PHE A 380 -4.60 -8.25 11.52
C PHE A 380 -5.33 -8.95 10.37
N ASP A 381 -6.60 -8.62 10.19
CA ASP A 381 -7.48 -9.21 9.18
C ASP A 381 -8.47 -8.12 8.73
N THR A 382 -8.61 -7.93 7.43
CA THR A 382 -9.47 -6.91 6.81
C THR A 382 -10.02 -7.46 5.50
N ASP A 383 -11.22 -7.03 5.12
CA ASP A 383 -11.82 -7.40 3.83
C ASP A 383 -11.25 -6.59 2.65
N SER A 384 -10.38 -5.62 2.93
CA SER A 384 -9.82 -4.66 1.97
C SER A 384 -8.29 -4.72 1.88
N PRO A 385 -7.70 -4.44 0.71
CA PRO A 385 -6.26 -4.32 0.56
C PRO A 385 -5.62 -3.35 1.55
N PHE A 386 -4.44 -3.71 2.07
CA PHE A 386 -3.67 -2.86 2.96
C PHE A 386 -2.18 -2.93 2.65
N SER A 387 -1.45 -1.90 3.09
CA SER A 387 0.01 -1.83 3.03
C SER A 387 0.58 -1.65 4.43
N VAL A 388 1.65 -2.38 4.75
CA VAL A 388 2.44 -2.10 5.95
C VAL A 388 3.32 -0.88 5.65
N ILE A 389 3.11 0.22 6.37
CA ILE A 389 3.86 1.48 6.18
C ILE A 389 4.89 1.74 7.29
N TYR A 390 4.89 0.90 8.33
CA TYR A 390 5.80 1.00 9.46
C TYR A 390 5.88 -0.33 10.20
N THR A 391 7.10 -0.73 10.55
CA THR A 391 7.39 -1.66 11.63
C THR A 391 8.38 -0.99 12.58
N THR A 392 8.30 -1.28 13.88
CA THR A 392 9.30 -0.83 14.84
C THR A 392 10.67 -1.41 14.46
N PRO A 393 11.63 -0.57 14.02
CA PRO A 393 12.92 -1.08 13.59
C PRO A 393 13.72 -1.61 14.78
N GLU A 394 14.56 -2.61 14.55
CA GLU A 394 15.47 -3.11 15.57
C GLU A 394 16.35 -2.00 16.17
N GLY A 395 16.51 -2.03 17.50
CA GLY A 395 17.23 -1.00 18.26
C GLY A 395 16.49 0.34 18.43
N ALA A 396 15.33 0.54 17.80
CA ALA A 396 14.48 1.69 18.07
C ALA A 396 13.59 1.43 19.29
N THR A 397 13.31 2.48 20.07
CA THR A 397 12.30 2.43 21.13
C THR A 397 11.02 3.07 20.62
N PHE A 398 9.92 2.33 20.60
CA PHE A 398 8.59 2.89 20.33
C PHE A 398 8.15 3.75 21.52
N THR A 399 7.92 5.05 21.30
CA THR A 399 7.61 6.00 22.38
C THR A 399 6.21 6.61 22.29
N LEU A 400 5.42 6.26 21.27
CA LEU A 400 4.04 6.74 21.15
C LEU A 400 3.13 5.98 22.11
N ASP A 401 2.68 6.65 23.17
CA ASP A 401 1.83 6.11 24.23
C ASP A 401 0.35 6.44 24.04
N ASN A 402 0.03 7.50 23.31
CA ASN A 402 -1.33 7.84 22.94
C ASN A 402 -1.40 8.37 21.50
N LEU A 403 -2.47 8.00 20.81
CA LEU A 403 -2.86 8.70 19.59
C LEU A 403 -3.68 9.91 20.02
N ALA A 404 -3.30 11.10 19.56
CA ALA A 404 -4.23 12.21 19.62
C ALA A 404 -5.48 11.77 18.86
N ASP A 405 -6.64 11.85 19.52
CA ASP A 405 -7.89 11.81 18.80
C ASP A 405 -7.74 12.87 17.72
N SER A 406 -7.85 12.48 16.44
CA SER A 406 -7.89 13.45 15.37
C SER A 406 -9.17 14.21 15.64
N LEU A 407 -9.03 15.28 16.42
CA LEU A 407 -10.13 16.09 16.88
C LEU A 407 -10.77 16.52 15.57
N THR A 408 -11.89 15.88 15.24
CA THR A 408 -12.99 16.59 14.61
C THR A 408 -13.02 17.90 15.35
N LEU A 409 -12.74 18.98 14.63
CA LEU A 409 -12.68 20.35 15.11
C LEU A 409 -14.10 20.76 15.54
N GLY A 410 -14.62 20.07 16.55
CA GLY A 410 -15.83 20.34 17.27
C GLY A 410 -15.49 21.30 18.39
N GLY A 411 -15.30 22.57 18.04
CA GLY A 411 -15.51 23.67 18.96
C GLY A 411 -14.51 23.83 20.11
N LEU A 412 -13.22 23.62 19.88
CA LEU A 412 -12.20 24.26 20.71
C LEU A 412 -11.68 25.49 19.97
N ASP A 413 -12.17 26.63 20.44
CA ASP A 413 -11.89 28.01 20.05
C ASP A 413 -10.42 28.36 20.31
N VAL A 414 -9.52 27.74 19.55
CA VAL A 414 -8.12 28.16 19.45
C VAL A 414 -8.11 29.25 18.39
N ALA A 415 -7.95 30.50 18.83
CA ALA A 415 -7.86 31.68 17.98
C ALA A 415 -6.92 31.43 16.79
N ALA A 416 -7.52 31.12 15.64
CA ALA A 416 -6.87 31.11 14.35
C ALA A 416 -6.23 32.49 14.10
N PRO A 417 -5.15 32.58 13.31
CA PRO A 417 -4.64 33.86 12.87
C PRO A 417 -5.81 34.59 12.21
N ASP A 418 -6.16 35.75 12.75
CA ASP A 418 -7.34 36.57 12.45
C ASP A 418 -7.74 36.54 10.96
N VAL A 419 -8.49 35.50 10.56
CA VAL A 419 -9.26 35.52 9.33
C VAL A 419 -10.37 36.48 9.66
N GLY A 420 -10.12 37.75 9.34
CA GLY A 420 -10.84 38.91 9.86
C GLY A 420 -12.29 38.58 10.19
N THR A 421 -12.63 38.73 11.47
CA THR A 421 -13.97 38.48 12.02
C THR A 421 -15.04 38.86 11.01
N ILE A 422 -15.94 37.93 10.65
CA ILE A 422 -17.05 38.23 9.75
C ILE A 422 -17.81 39.43 10.36
N PRO A 423 -17.89 40.58 9.66
CA PRO A 423 -18.53 41.76 10.23
C PRO A 423 -20.00 41.47 10.48
N ASP A 424 -20.48 41.79 11.67
CA ASP A 424 -21.92 41.80 11.95
C ASP A 424 -22.58 42.78 10.96
N CYS A 425 -23.54 42.27 10.19
CA CYS A 425 -24.13 42.99 9.07
C CYS A 425 -25.63 43.13 9.25
N PRO A 426 -26.11 44.23 9.86
CA PRO A 426 -27.53 44.45 10.10
C PRO A 426 -28.33 44.40 8.79
N GLY A 427 -29.24 43.42 8.68
CA GLY A 427 -30.08 43.22 7.49
C GLY A 427 -29.69 42.01 6.62
N ALA A 428 -28.49 41.46 6.83
CA ALA A 428 -28.07 40.20 6.23
C ALA A 428 -28.46 39.02 7.15
N PRO A 429 -28.72 37.83 6.60
CA PRO A 429 -28.91 36.64 7.42
C PRO A 429 -27.57 36.22 8.05
N ALA A 430 -27.62 35.32 9.03
CA ALA A 430 -26.41 34.75 9.62
C ALA A 430 -25.52 34.10 8.53
N PRO A 431 -24.21 34.33 8.51
CA PRO A 431 -23.34 33.76 7.48
C PRO A 431 -23.35 32.23 7.53
N ARG A 432 -23.48 31.60 6.36
CA ARG A 432 -23.35 30.16 6.12
C ARG A 432 -22.14 29.82 5.27
N LEU A 433 -21.66 30.77 4.48
CA LEU A 433 -20.44 30.61 3.69
C LEU A 433 -19.18 30.84 4.55
N THR A 434 -18.10 30.18 4.16
CA THR A 434 -16.75 30.41 4.72
C THR A 434 -15.75 30.71 3.60
N PRO A 435 -14.72 31.55 3.84
CA PRO A 435 -13.65 31.73 2.86
C PRO A 435 -13.04 30.38 2.45
N GLY A 436 -12.81 30.19 1.14
CA GLY A 436 -12.25 28.95 0.59
C GLY A 436 -13.25 27.82 0.33
N SER A 437 -14.52 27.98 0.69
CA SER A 437 -15.57 26.98 0.43
C SER A 437 -16.13 27.04 -0.99
N THR A 438 -16.89 26.01 -1.38
CA THR A 438 -17.71 26.01 -2.61
C THR A 438 -19.17 26.33 -2.25
N ALA A 439 -19.83 27.12 -3.09
CA ALA A 439 -21.22 27.50 -2.91
C ALA A 439 -21.99 27.41 -4.23
N ARG A 440 -23.31 27.50 -4.15
CA ARG A 440 -24.17 27.64 -5.33
C ARG A 440 -25.24 28.70 -5.13
N VAL A 441 -25.78 29.23 -6.22
CA VAL A 441 -26.98 30.09 -6.19
C VAL A 441 -28.18 29.27 -5.72
N SER A 442 -28.87 29.73 -4.67
CA SER A 442 -30.03 29.06 -4.08
C SER A 442 -31.23 29.03 -5.04
N PHE A 443 -32.03 27.95 -4.98
CA PHE A 443 -33.29 27.83 -5.70
C PHE A 443 -34.42 28.46 -4.89
N THR A 444 -34.74 29.74 -5.14
CA THR A 444 -35.72 30.47 -4.33
C THR A 444 -36.99 30.78 -5.11
N ASN A 445 -36.90 31.56 -6.18
CA ASN A 445 -38.05 32.07 -6.92
C ASN A 445 -37.79 32.21 -8.42
N GLY A 446 -36.69 31.64 -8.93
CA GLY A 446 -36.27 31.76 -10.32
C GLY A 446 -35.55 33.07 -10.64
N ALA A 447 -35.29 33.94 -9.65
CA ALA A 447 -34.53 35.17 -9.88
C ALA A 447 -33.01 34.88 -9.88
N PRO A 448 -32.25 35.37 -10.88
CA PRO A 448 -30.81 35.21 -10.91
C PRO A 448 -30.10 36.08 -9.86
N LEU A 449 -28.94 35.60 -9.39
CA LEU A 449 -28.07 36.31 -8.45
C LEU A 449 -27.29 37.42 -9.16
N ASN A 450 -27.32 38.65 -8.66
CA ASN A 450 -26.57 39.77 -9.25
C ASN A 450 -25.08 39.70 -8.88
N LEU A 451 -24.22 39.85 -9.88
CA LEU A 451 -22.77 40.01 -9.71
C LEU A 451 -22.37 41.48 -9.77
N ARG A 452 -21.44 41.90 -8.90
CA ARG A 452 -20.93 43.27 -8.84
C ARG A 452 -19.41 43.32 -8.90
N ASN A 453 -18.87 44.45 -9.36
CA ASN A 453 -17.41 44.69 -9.42
C ASN A 453 -16.77 45.05 -8.06
N ALA A 454 -17.59 45.42 -7.08
CA ALA A 454 -17.21 45.68 -5.70
C ALA A 454 -18.43 45.41 -4.79
N PRO A 455 -18.26 45.32 -3.46
CA PRO A 455 -19.39 45.28 -2.52
C PRO A 455 -20.28 46.49 -2.72
N ASN A 456 -21.55 46.26 -3.05
CA ASN A 456 -22.49 47.32 -3.43
C ASN A 456 -22.03 48.17 -4.65
N GLY A 457 -21.09 47.68 -5.47
CA GLY A 457 -20.60 48.34 -6.68
C GLY A 457 -21.58 48.31 -7.85
N GLU A 458 -21.12 48.53 -9.07
CA GLU A 458 -21.97 48.41 -10.24
C GLU A 458 -22.30 46.94 -10.53
N ARG A 459 -23.53 46.67 -10.97
CA ARG A 459 -23.91 45.34 -11.43
C ARG A 459 -23.23 45.07 -12.77
N VAL A 460 -22.40 44.04 -12.80
CA VAL A 460 -21.62 43.65 -13.99
C VAL A 460 -22.10 42.34 -14.61
N GLY A 461 -22.93 41.57 -13.90
CA GLY A 461 -23.43 40.30 -14.40
C GLY A 461 -24.57 39.73 -13.57
N GLN A 462 -24.98 38.51 -13.93
CA GLN A 462 -25.96 37.70 -13.20
C GLN A 462 -25.62 36.21 -13.32
N LEU A 463 -25.85 35.45 -12.25
CA LEU A 463 -25.76 33.99 -12.24
C LEU A 463 -27.15 33.36 -12.17
N PRO A 464 -27.49 32.39 -13.04
CA PRO A 464 -28.68 31.57 -12.88
C PRO A 464 -28.70 30.79 -11.56
N GLU A 465 -29.88 30.42 -11.08
CA GLU A 465 -30.04 29.51 -9.93
C GLU A 465 -29.31 28.18 -10.17
N GLY A 466 -28.75 27.61 -9.11
CA GLY A 466 -27.97 26.37 -9.17
C GLY A 466 -26.53 26.54 -9.66
N THR A 467 -26.13 27.72 -10.13
CA THR A 467 -24.74 27.93 -10.59
C THR A 467 -23.77 27.78 -9.42
N VAL A 468 -22.79 26.89 -9.56
CA VAL A 468 -21.73 26.62 -8.57
C VAL A 468 -20.55 27.56 -8.79
N PHE A 469 -19.94 28.04 -7.71
CA PHE A 469 -18.77 28.90 -7.72
C PHE A 469 -17.92 28.72 -6.45
N ALA A 470 -16.67 29.15 -6.49
CA ALA A 470 -15.77 29.14 -5.34
C ALA A 470 -15.84 30.45 -4.55
N VAL A 471 -15.75 30.38 -3.23
CA VAL A 471 -15.63 31.53 -2.32
C VAL A 471 -14.15 31.80 -2.09
N MET A 472 -13.67 32.99 -2.44
CA MET A 472 -12.26 33.33 -2.34
C MET A 472 -11.81 33.48 -0.88
N ASN A 473 -10.51 33.28 -0.63
CA ASN A 473 -9.87 33.41 0.69
C ASN A 473 -9.72 34.87 1.15
N THR A 474 -10.77 35.67 1.02
CA THR A 474 -10.82 37.06 1.49
C THR A 474 -12.00 37.23 2.44
N PRO A 475 -11.86 38.01 3.54
CA PRO A 475 -12.98 38.28 4.44
C PRO A 475 -14.17 38.91 3.69
N PRO A 476 -15.42 38.54 4.04
CA PRO A 476 -16.60 39.17 3.45
C PRO A 476 -16.72 40.63 3.88
N GLN A 477 -17.40 41.44 3.08
CA GLN A 477 -17.63 42.86 3.38
C GLN A 477 -19.11 43.13 3.63
N CYS A 478 -19.43 43.77 4.77
CA CYS A 478 -20.79 44.27 5.00
C CYS A 478 -20.99 45.61 4.28
N ALA A 479 -21.98 45.68 3.39
CA ALA A 479 -22.35 46.93 2.74
C ALA A 479 -23.84 46.94 2.35
N ASN A 480 -24.54 48.05 2.64
CA ASN A 480 -25.96 48.26 2.35
C ASN A 480 -26.91 47.17 2.89
N GLY A 481 -26.59 46.61 4.05
CA GLY A 481 -27.40 45.58 4.70
C GLY A 481 -27.26 44.19 4.07
N TYR A 482 -26.25 43.98 3.23
CA TYR A 482 -25.89 42.67 2.68
C TYR A 482 -24.46 42.30 3.07
N LEU A 483 -24.23 41.02 3.32
CA LEU A 483 -22.90 40.45 3.46
C LEU A 483 -22.40 40.02 2.08
N TRP A 484 -21.34 40.67 1.59
CA TRP A 484 -20.79 40.47 0.26
C TRP A 484 -19.59 39.53 0.29
N TRP A 485 -19.60 38.53 -0.59
CA TRP A 485 -18.54 37.55 -0.77
C TRP A 485 -17.81 37.78 -2.09
N ASN A 486 -16.49 37.71 -2.05
CA ASN A 486 -15.68 37.63 -3.26
C ASN A 486 -15.72 36.17 -3.75
N ILE A 487 -16.18 35.98 -4.99
CA ILE A 487 -16.40 34.66 -5.58
C ILE A 487 -15.63 34.54 -6.89
N GLN A 488 -15.23 33.32 -7.22
CA GLN A 488 -14.59 32.97 -8.48
C GLN A 488 -15.47 31.99 -9.26
N LEU A 489 -15.71 32.33 -10.53
CA LEU A 489 -16.45 31.47 -11.46
C LEU A 489 -15.51 30.47 -12.15
N ASN A 490 -16.08 29.50 -12.87
CA ASN A 490 -15.32 28.45 -13.57
C ASN A 490 -14.35 28.97 -14.66
N ASP A 491 -14.58 30.18 -15.17
CA ASP A 491 -13.68 30.85 -16.12
C ASP A 491 -12.56 31.66 -15.42
N ALA A 492 -12.38 31.46 -14.11
CA ALA A 492 -11.46 32.14 -13.21
C ALA A 492 -11.72 33.64 -12.99
N SER A 493 -12.80 34.21 -13.55
CA SER A 493 -13.20 35.58 -13.28
C SER A 493 -13.68 35.75 -11.83
N THR A 494 -13.44 36.94 -11.24
CA THR A 494 -13.80 37.23 -9.85
C THR A 494 -14.82 38.37 -9.76
N TYR A 495 -15.81 38.19 -8.88
CA TYR A 495 -16.91 39.13 -8.67
C TYR A 495 -17.32 39.19 -7.20
N TRP A 496 -18.20 40.13 -6.87
CA TRP A 496 -18.86 40.20 -5.56
C TRP A 496 -20.33 39.82 -5.66
N ALA A 497 -20.76 38.95 -4.75
CA ALA A 497 -22.15 38.51 -4.63
C ALA A 497 -22.64 38.64 -3.19
N ALA A 498 -23.91 39.01 -3.01
CA ALA A 498 -24.53 39.07 -1.69
C ALA A 498 -24.96 37.67 -1.22
N GLU A 499 -24.76 37.37 0.06
CA GLU A 499 -25.17 36.07 0.63
C GLU A 499 -26.69 35.90 0.71
N GLY A 500 -27.37 36.97 1.09
CA GLY A 500 -28.81 37.01 1.32
C GLY A 500 -29.25 38.32 1.95
N ASP A 501 -30.54 38.40 2.23
CA ASP A 501 -31.18 39.50 2.97
C ASP A 501 -32.09 38.96 4.09
N ALA A 502 -32.88 39.85 4.70
CA ALA A 502 -33.86 39.47 5.70
C ALA A 502 -34.95 38.50 5.19
N GLY A 503 -35.15 38.40 3.87
CA GLY A 503 -36.11 37.50 3.22
C GLY A 503 -35.55 36.11 2.93
N GLY A 504 -34.23 35.93 2.89
CA GLY A 504 -33.60 34.62 2.71
C GLY A 504 -32.18 34.67 2.14
N TYR A 505 -31.64 33.49 1.86
CA TYR A 505 -30.32 33.33 1.26
C TYR A 505 -30.43 33.31 -0.26
N PHE A 506 -29.56 34.05 -0.93
CA PHE A 506 -29.41 34.01 -2.38
C PHE A 506 -28.41 32.94 -2.82
N VAL A 507 -27.53 32.52 -1.91
CA VAL A 507 -26.51 31.49 -2.10
C VAL A 507 -26.46 30.56 -0.91
N GLU A 508 -26.09 29.31 -1.14
CA GLU A 508 -25.97 28.29 -0.12
C GLU A 508 -24.68 27.47 -0.31
N PRO A 509 -24.11 26.90 0.78
CA PRO A 509 -22.99 25.98 0.67
C PRO A 509 -23.30 24.84 -0.30
N TYR A 510 -22.34 24.50 -1.16
CA TYR A 510 -22.46 23.40 -2.10
C TYR A 510 -21.43 22.32 -1.75
N GLN A 511 -21.94 21.16 -1.35
CA GLN A 511 -21.14 19.93 -1.26
C GLN A 511 -21.51 19.07 -2.46
N ASP A 512 -20.51 18.77 -3.29
CA ASP A 512 -20.70 17.91 -4.45
C ASP A 512 -20.86 16.47 -3.96
N ASN A 513 -22.10 16.07 -3.68
CA ASN A 513 -22.43 14.73 -3.18
C ASN A 513 -22.32 13.65 -4.29
N PHE A 514 -21.55 13.90 -5.34
CA PHE A 514 -21.37 13.01 -6.50
C PHE A 514 -20.08 12.19 -6.47
N ALA A 515 -19.47 11.99 -5.30
CA ALA A 515 -18.45 10.95 -5.08
C ALA A 515 -19.07 9.55 -4.81
N GLY A 516 -20.21 9.25 -5.43
CA GLY A 516 -20.94 7.99 -5.23
C GLY A 516 -21.70 7.59 -6.49
N GLY A 517 -20.98 7.19 -7.54
CA GLY A 517 -21.54 6.62 -8.76
C GLY A 517 -22.17 5.24 -8.54
N GLN A 518 -23.31 5.19 -7.84
CA GLN A 518 -24.27 4.08 -7.98
C GLN A 518 -25.17 4.41 -9.17
N GLY A 519 -24.98 3.71 -10.28
CA GLY A 519 -25.87 3.77 -11.43
C GLY A 519 -27.29 3.35 -11.02
N VAL A 520 -28.18 4.32 -10.87
CA VAL A 520 -29.62 4.09 -10.70
C VAL A 520 -30.16 3.57 -12.03
N ILE A 521 -30.32 2.25 -12.11
CA ILE A 521 -31.07 1.61 -13.20
C ILE A 521 -32.55 1.93 -12.95
N VAL A 522 -33.11 2.86 -13.72
CA VAL A 522 -34.55 3.10 -13.74
C VAL A 522 -35.21 1.92 -14.46
N SER A 523 -35.71 0.94 -13.69
CA SER A 523 -36.56 -0.13 -14.25
C SER A 523 -37.95 0.43 -14.55
N LEU A 524 -38.29 0.54 -15.84
CA LEU A 524 -39.66 0.80 -16.29
C LEU A 524 -40.56 -0.41 -16.01
N PRO A 525 -41.80 -0.21 -15.55
CA PRO A 525 -42.76 -1.29 -15.33
C PRO A 525 -43.47 -1.61 -16.65
N THR A 526 -43.34 -2.84 -17.16
CA THR A 526 -44.13 -3.27 -18.32
C THR A 526 -44.75 -4.65 -18.14
N ALA A 527 -46.06 -4.59 -17.90
CA ALA A 527 -47.12 -5.53 -18.26
C ALA A 527 -47.05 -7.00 -17.78
N THR A 528 -47.82 -7.24 -16.72
CA THR A 528 -48.51 -8.50 -16.44
C THR A 528 -49.39 -8.90 -17.63
N SER A 529 -49.10 -10.04 -18.28
CA SER A 529 -50.07 -10.75 -19.10
C SER A 529 -50.44 -12.05 -18.41
N THR A 530 -51.67 -12.09 -17.92
CA THR A 530 -52.35 -13.27 -17.39
C THR A 530 -53.05 -13.97 -18.54
N LEU A 531 -52.56 -15.14 -18.95
CA LEU A 531 -53.34 -16.13 -19.68
C LEU A 531 -53.15 -17.48 -18.99
N GLY A 532 -54.18 -17.88 -18.25
CA GLY A 532 -54.29 -19.20 -17.68
C GLY A 532 -54.50 -20.24 -18.78
N LEU A 533 -53.53 -21.14 -18.91
CA LEU A 533 -53.71 -22.39 -19.65
C LEU A 533 -53.51 -23.53 -18.65
N ILE A 534 -54.60 -24.19 -18.29
CA ILE A 534 -54.58 -25.44 -17.54
C ILE A 534 -54.11 -26.53 -18.51
N ILE A 535 -52.81 -26.86 -18.47
CA ILE A 535 -52.28 -28.07 -19.11
C ILE A 535 -52.28 -29.18 -18.06
N ALA A 536 -53.04 -30.24 -18.34
CA ALA A 536 -53.03 -31.48 -17.56
C ALA A 536 -51.62 -32.11 -17.59
N VAL A 537 -51.08 -32.39 -16.41
CA VAL A 537 -49.81 -33.11 -16.21
C VAL A 537 -50.00 -34.56 -16.70
N PRO A 538 -49.27 -35.02 -17.74
CA PRO A 538 -49.18 -36.44 -18.04
C PRO A 538 -48.23 -37.10 -17.03
N ALA A 539 -48.60 -38.31 -16.61
CA ALA A 539 -47.81 -39.15 -15.72
C ALA A 539 -46.38 -39.35 -16.24
N ALA A 540 -45.43 -39.40 -15.30
CA ALA A 540 -44.00 -39.58 -15.54
C ALA A 540 -43.71 -40.79 -16.45
N THR A 541 -43.27 -40.52 -17.67
CA THR A 541 -42.64 -41.50 -18.55
C THR A 541 -41.14 -41.26 -18.55
N ASN A 542 -40.39 -42.26 -18.05
CA ASN A 542 -38.96 -42.52 -18.19
C ASN A 542 -38.17 -41.47 -18.99
N THR A 543 -37.56 -40.52 -18.27
CA THR A 543 -36.53 -39.64 -18.81
C THR A 543 -35.36 -40.51 -19.29
N PRO A 544 -34.97 -40.47 -20.58
CA PRO A 544 -33.77 -41.15 -21.04
C PRO A 544 -32.55 -40.59 -20.28
N PRO A 545 -31.53 -41.42 -19.99
CA PRO A 545 -30.33 -40.95 -19.30
C PRO A 545 -29.75 -39.76 -20.07
N LEU A 546 -29.51 -38.65 -19.37
CA LEU A 546 -28.76 -37.52 -19.90
C LEU A 546 -27.47 -38.09 -20.53
N LEU A 547 -27.33 -37.94 -21.84
CA LEU A 547 -26.09 -38.23 -22.55
C LEU A 547 -24.97 -37.51 -21.81
N ALA A 548 -24.03 -38.26 -21.25
CA ALA A 548 -22.86 -37.72 -20.59
C ALA A 548 -22.19 -36.75 -21.57
N LEU A 549 -22.04 -35.50 -21.16
CA LEU A 549 -21.27 -34.52 -21.93
C LEU A 549 -19.90 -35.14 -22.24
N PRO A 550 -19.41 -35.04 -23.48
CA PRO A 550 -18.10 -35.57 -23.82
C PRO A 550 -17.06 -34.97 -22.84
N PRO A 551 -16.12 -35.78 -22.34
CA PRO A 551 -15.13 -35.31 -21.38
C PRO A 551 -14.42 -34.08 -21.95
N GLN A 552 -14.42 -32.99 -21.18
CA GLN A 552 -13.76 -31.75 -21.56
C GLN A 552 -12.28 -32.04 -21.83
N GLU A 553 -11.82 -31.75 -23.04
CA GLU A 553 -10.42 -31.91 -23.41
C GLU A 553 -9.59 -30.75 -22.86
N CYS A 554 -8.56 -31.07 -22.08
CA CYS A 554 -7.58 -30.09 -21.63
C CYS A 554 -6.47 -30.01 -22.69
N LEU A 555 -6.67 -29.16 -23.71
CA LEU A 555 -5.83 -29.07 -24.92
C LEU A 555 -4.35 -28.76 -24.68
N ASN A 556 -4.02 -28.12 -23.56
CA ASN A 556 -2.65 -27.73 -23.20
C ASN A 556 -1.96 -28.78 -22.32
N SER A 557 -2.61 -29.89 -21.96
CA SER A 557 -1.98 -30.95 -21.19
C SER A 557 -1.54 -32.13 -22.05
N PRO A 558 -0.48 -32.84 -21.63
CA PRO A 558 -0.10 -34.07 -22.29
C PRO A 558 -1.21 -35.11 -22.14
N GLN A 559 -1.10 -36.20 -22.92
CA GLN A 559 -1.99 -37.34 -22.77
C GLN A 559 -1.96 -37.86 -21.32
N SER A 560 -3.13 -38.11 -20.74
CA SER A 560 -3.19 -38.55 -19.34
C SER A 560 -2.47 -39.88 -19.14
N ARG A 561 -1.63 -39.94 -18.11
CA ARG A 561 -1.02 -41.16 -17.56
C ARG A 561 -1.55 -41.48 -16.16
N LEU A 562 -2.29 -40.57 -15.56
CA LEU A 562 -2.90 -40.74 -14.25
C LEU A 562 -4.34 -41.29 -14.34
N SER A 563 -4.77 -41.92 -13.25
CA SER A 563 -6.14 -42.37 -13.01
C SER A 563 -6.48 -42.20 -11.52
N VAL A 564 -7.77 -42.11 -11.19
CA VAL A 564 -8.21 -42.04 -9.80
C VAL A 564 -7.76 -43.29 -9.04
N GLY A 565 -7.16 -43.12 -7.87
CA GLY A 565 -6.54 -44.16 -7.07
C GLY A 565 -5.05 -44.40 -7.38
N ALA A 566 -4.49 -43.76 -8.41
CA ALA A 566 -3.07 -43.88 -8.71
C ALA A 566 -2.21 -43.16 -7.65
N VAL A 567 -1.03 -43.71 -7.39
CA VAL A 567 0.05 -43.02 -6.69
C VAL A 567 0.95 -42.40 -7.74
N ALA A 568 1.26 -41.12 -7.61
CA ALA A 568 2.16 -40.40 -8.49
C ALA A 568 3.28 -39.73 -7.68
N HIS A 569 4.37 -39.38 -8.35
CA HIS A 569 5.42 -38.55 -7.79
C HIS A 569 5.53 -37.26 -8.58
N VAL A 570 5.81 -36.17 -7.87
CA VAL A 570 6.21 -34.91 -8.48
C VAL A 570 7.54 -35.11 -9.19
N VAL A 571 7.55 -34.87 -10.50
CA VAL A 571 8.72 -34.98 -11.37
C VAL A 571 8.96 -33.65 -12.07
N GLY A 572 10.18 -33.46 -12.54
CA GLY A 572 10.65 -32.21 -13.12
C GLY A 572 12.14 -32.10 -12.90
N ILE A 573 12.77 -31.15 -13.61
CA ILE A 573 14.20 -30.91 -13.44
C ILE A 573 14.48 -29.96 -12.28
N ASP A 574 13.57 -29.02 -11.97
CA ASP A 574 13.81 -28.02 -10.93
C ASP A 574 12.50 -27.64 -10.22
N GLY A 575 12.39 -27.96 -8.92
CA GLY A 575 11.39 -27.36 -8.02
C GLY A 575 10.13 -28.16 -7.65
N THR A 576 9.30 -27.57 -6.79
CA THR A 576 7.99 -28.04 -6.32
C THR A 576 6.85 -27.88 -7.37
N LEU A 577 5.72 -28.57 -7.18
CA LEU A 577 4.52 -28.48 -8.02
C LEU A 577 3.41 -27.73 -7.29
N ALA A 578 2.91 -26.65 -7.89
CA ALA A 578 1.80 -25.85 -7.37
C ALA A 578 0.54 -26.70 -7.14
N MET A 579 -0.04 -26.59 -5.95
CA MET A 579 -1.23 -27.29 -5.51
C MET A 579 -2.29 -26.27 -5.06
N TYR A 580 -3.46 -26.31 -5.66
CA TYR A 580 -4.54 -25.36 -5.46
C TYR A 580 -5.65 -25.99 -4.62
N ASP A 581 -6.31 -25.25 -3.73
CA ASP A 581 -7.49 -25.73 -2.99
C ASP A 581 -8.65 -26.15 -3.91
N THR A 582 -8.84 -25.40 -5.00
CA THR A 582 -9.79 -25.67 -6.08
C THR A 582 -9.10 -25.64 -7.44
N ALA A 583 -9.64 -26.38 -8.43
CA ALA A 583 -9.03 -26.47 -9.74
C ALA A 583 -8.85 -25.11 -10.46
N ASN A 584 -9.65 -24.10 -10.10
CA ASN A 584 -9.68 -22.77 -10.72
C ASN A 584 -9.17 -21.66 -9.80
N ALA A 585 -8.62 -21.98 -8.63
CA ALA A 585 -8.13 -20.95 -7.71
C ALA A 585 -7.01 -20.13 -8.36
N PRO A 586 -7.06 -18.80 -8.31
CA PRO A 586 -6.11 -17.95 -9.01
C PRO A 586 -4.67 -18.19 -8.54
N ILE A 587 -4.48 -18.56 -7.27
CA ILE A 587 -3.18 -18.66 -6.60
C ILE A 587 -3.04 -20.05 -5.96
N PRO A 588 -1.85 -20.69 -5.97
CA PRO A 588 -1.65 -21.97 -5.31
C PRO A 588 -1.77 -21.84 -3.78
N THR A 589 -2.37 -22.85 -3.15
CA THR A 589 -2.49 -22.94 -1.68
C THR A 589 -1.28 -23.63 -1.05
N TYR A 590 -0.70 -24.60 -1.75
CA TYR A 590 0.49 -25.33 -1.34
C TYR A 590 1.45 -25.49 -2.52
N GLN A 591 2.68 -25.91 -2.24
CA GLN A 591 3.56 -26.43 -3.28
C GLN A 591 4.18 -27.77 -2.84
N LEU A 592 4.24 -28.72 -3.78
CA LEU A 592 4.68 -30.08 -3.52
C LEU A 592 6.14 -30.28 -3.94
N PRO A 593 7.10 -30.54 -3.05
CA PRO A 593 8.51 -30.72 -3.42
C PRO A 593 8.77 -31.77 -4.51
N LEU A 594 9.91 -31.70 -5.20
CA LEU A 594 10.35 -32.77 -6.11
C LEU A 594 10.33 -34.12 -5.37
N GLN A 595 10.02 -35.19 -6.12
CA GLN A 595 9.90 -36.55 -5.60
C GLN A 595 8.78 -36.74 -4.58
N ARG A 596 7.98 -35.70 -4.28
CA ARG A 596 6.87 -35.85 -3.34
C ARG A 596 5.84 -36.80 -3.91
N THR A 597 5.45 -37.76 -3.08
CA THR A 597 4.42 -38.74 -3.43
C THR A 597 3.05 -38.13 -3.18
N VAL A 598 2.15 -38.28 -4.15
CA VAL A 598 0.76 -37.86 -4.08
C VAL A 598 -0.16 -39.03 -4.43
N ASN A 599 -1.33 -39.09 -3.80
CA ASN A 599 -2.39 -40.03 -4.16
C ASN A 599 -3.46 -39.27 -4.94
N VAL A 600 -3.77 -39.72 -6.16
CA VAL A 600 -4.84 -39.16 -6.98
C VAL A 600 -6.18 -39.62 -6.41
N ILE A 601 -6.96 -38.71 -5.83
CA ILE A 601 -8.20 -39.06 -5.11
C ILE A 601 -9.47 -38.70 -5.87
N GLY A 602 -9.39 -37.82 -6.86
CA GLY A 602 -10.55 -37.35 -7.63
C GLY A 602 -10.27 -37.29 -9.12
N GLY A 603 -11.34 -37.12 -9.90
CA GLY A 603 -11.22 -36.89 -11.34
C GLY A 603 -10.49 -35.58 -11.65
N TYR A 604 -10.19 -35.35 -12.92
CA TYR A 604 -9.53 -34.13 -13.35
C TYR A 604 -10.52 -33.01 -13.68
N ALA A 605 -10.05 -31.77 -13.62
CA ALA A 605 -10.71 -30.58 -14.16
C ALA A 605 -9.75 -29.86 -15.11
N CYS A 606 -10.27 -29.11 -16.08
CA CYS A 606 -9.43 -28.29 -16.97
C CYS A 606 -9.40 -26.84 -16.49
N ARG A 607 -8.19 -26.28 -16.29
CA ARG A 607 -7.94 -24.86 -16.04
C ARG A 607 -7.03 -24.32 -17.13
N ASP A 608 -7.48 -23.33 -17.89
CA ASP A 608 -6.68 -22.71 -18.97
C ASP A 608 -6.11 -23.75 -19.96
N GLY A 609 -6.90 -24.79 -20.23
CA GLY A 609 -6.50 -25.92 -21.07
C GLY A 609 -5.58 -26.95 -20.40
N VAL A 610 -5.21 -26.77 -19.13
CA VAL A 610 -4.35 -27.68 -18.35
C VAL A 610 -5.20 -28.62 -17.49
N ARG A 611 -4.84 -29.91 -17.47
CA ARG A 611 -5.45 -30.97 -16.68
C ARG A 611 -4.94 -30.91 -15.24
N MET A 612 -5.86 -30.56 -14.34
CA MET A 612 -5.64 -30.50 -12.90
C MET A 612 -6.23 -31.75 -12.24
N TRP A 613 -5.44 -32.49 -11.47
CA TRP A 613 -5.88 -33.67 -10.71
C TRP A 613 -6.08 -33.33 -9.25
N GLN A 614 -7.18 -33.80 -8.68
CA GLN A 614 -7.36 -33.75 -7.23
C GLN A 614 -6.49 -34.82 -6.57
N VAL A 615 -5.55 -34.40 -5.73
CA VAL A 615 -4.60 -35.26 -5.03
C VAL A 615 -4.64 -35.03 -3.53
N THR A 616 -4.21 -36.04 -2.79
CA THR A 616 -3.70 -35.88 -1.42
C THR A 616 -2.19 -36.02 -1.42
N ALA A 617 -1.52 -35.22 -0.61
CA ALA A 617 -0.11 -35.38 -0.32
C ALA A 617 0.07 -35.27 1.18
N ASN A 618 1.04 -36.00 1.74
CA ASN A 618 1.53 -35.58 3.04
C ASN A 618 2.46 -34.40 2.78
N LEU A 619 2.41 -33.32 3.54
CA LEU A 619 3.43 -32.27 3.55
C LEU A 619 3.71 -31.96 5.04
N ASN A 620 4.99 -31.89 5.40
CA ASN A 620 5.50 -31.69 6.78
C ASN A 620 4.72 -32.39 7.92
N GLY A 621 4.24 -33.61 7.68
CA GLY A 621 3.54 -34.44 8.67
C GLY A 621 2.00 -34.33 8.67
N ALA A 622 1.43 -33.38 7.93
CA ALA A 622 -0.01 -33.25 7.71
C ALA A 622 -0.41 -33.82 6.34
N GLN A 623 -1.66 -34.30 6.22
CA GLN A 623 -2.22 -34.68 4.92
C GLN A 623 -2.99 -33.48 4.35
N VAL A 624 -2.55 -32.98 3.20
CA VAL A 624 -3.21 -31.88 2.47
C VAL A 624 -3.94 -32.42 1.24
N THR A 625 -5.03 -31.75 0.86
CA THR A 625 -5.84 -32.07 -0.32
C THR A 625 -5.94 -30.85 -1.23
N GLY A 626 -5.88 -31.06 -2.54
CA GLY A 626 -5.84 -29.97 -3.51
C GLY A 626 -5.67 -30.48 -4.93
N TRP A 627 -5.48 -29.57 -5.86
CA TRP A 627 -5.48 -29.77 -7.30
C TRP A 627 -4.12 -29.42 -7.88
N VAL A 628 -3.55 -30.32 -8.68
CA VAL A 628 -2.19 -30.18 -9.22
C VAL A 628 -2.18 -30.47 -10.71
N ALA A 629 -1.38 -29.73 -11.46
CA ALA A 629 -1.26 -29.96 -12.91
C ALA A 629 -0.55 -31.29 -13.19
N GLU A 630 -1.10 -32.11 -14.10
CA GLU A 630 -0.39 -33.31 -14.57
C GLU A 630 0.85 -32.95 -15.39
N GLY A 631 0.76 -31.88 -16.17
CA GLY A 631 1.74 -31.47 -17.16
C GLY A 631 1.23 -30.37 -18.08
N TYR A 632 2.16 -29.70 -18.77
CA TYR A 632 1.88 -28.69 -19.80
C TYR A 632 2.62 -29.04 -21.10
N GLY A 633 1.92 -28.96 -22.23
CA GLY A 633 2.42 -29.38 -23.53
C GLY A 633 2.81 -30.87 -23.52
N GLN A 634 4.10 -31.16 -23.70
CA GLN A 634 4.66 -32.52 -23.65
C GLN A 634 5.39 -32.83 -22.34
N THR A 635 5.46 -31.87 -21.42
CA THR A 635 6.18 -32.00 -20.15
C THR A 635 5.23 -32.50 -19.07
N TYR A 636 5.64 -33.51 -18.31
CA TYR A 636 4.89 -34.02 -17.16
C TYR A 636 5.47 -33.45 -15.86
N TYR A 637 4.59 -33.05 -14.95
CA TYR A 637 4.91 -32.67 -13.58
C TYR A 637 4.56 -33.77 -12.59
N LEU A 638 3.66 -34.68 -12.98
CA LEU A 638 3.34 -35.89 -12.24
C LEU A 638 3.63 -37.11 -13.08
N GLN A 639 4.35 -38.05 -12.49
CA GLN A 639 4.59 -39.35 -13.09
C GLN A 639 3.98 -40.44 -12.22
N PRO A 640 3.26 -41.43 -12.80
CA PRO A 640 2.81 -42.59 -12.04
C PRO A 640 4.00 -43.23 -11.32
N GLY A 641 3.87 -43.45 -10.02
CA GLY A 641 4.86 -44.19 -9.26
C GLY A 641 4.86 -45.66 -9.67
N PRO A 642 5.95 -46.40 -9.38
CA PRO A 642 5.95 -47.84 -9.54
C PRO A 642 4.86 -48.36 -8.60
N GLY A 643 3.70 -48.71 -9.16
CA GLY A 643 2.58 -49.19 -8.39
C GLY A 643 3.06 -50.33 -7.52
N ARG A 644 2.99 -50.18 -6.19
CA ARG A 644 2.96 -51.36 -5.33
C ARG A 644 1.71 -52.09 -5.78
N ALA A 645 1.88 -53.18 -6.51
CA ALA A 645 0.80 -54.10 -6.79
C ALA A 645 0.15 -54.40 -5.44
N LEU A 646 -1.05 -53.86 -5.21
CA LEU A 646 -1.83 -54.16 -4.03
C LEU A 646 -2.04 -55.67 -4.07
N GLY A 647 -1.38 -56.39 -3.16
CA GLY A 647 -1.54 -57.83 -3.03
C GLY A 647 -3.02 -58.12 -2.82
N SER A 648 -3.61 -58.73 -3.85
CA SER A 648 -4.97 -59.27 -3.87
C SER A 648 -5.17 -60.35 -2.82
#